data_AF-A0A139K605-F1
#
_entry.id   AF-A0A139K605-F1
#
_cell.length_a   1.000
_cell.length_b   1.000
_cell.length_c   1.000
_cell.angle_alpha   90.00
_cell.angle_beta   90.00
_cell.angle_gamma   90.00
#
_symmetry.space_group_name_H-M   'P 1'
#
loop_
_entity.id
_entity.type
_entity.pdbx_description
1 polymer ?
#
loop_
_entity_poly.entity_id
_entity_poly.type
_entity_poly.pdbx_seq_one_letter_code
_entity_poly.pdbx_strand_id
1 'polypeptide(L)'
;MNFSPLQLRKPALAALGERAENLFRDHHYRECTQVMRQFAEGVLRTILKDDRHTFSEMMRTPLVRQLADSLTFEYFRRIRDLGNEASHFRLGTSGTILETGERHYRVRTADDAAECLKYGHGIAVWLMSLLDREFRYPDFRPLTPPRARSAAQGAPVVFNPDQQAAIELSQGRHLVLAPPGCGKTAILTERIAVALKDGVNLSDMLCLTFTNRAARGMKERIDERFTGRCMDTLYVGNLHRFCSRLLFDNDVVSEISTILDEDDVHDVIEGLLIENIPGGCRGRSLPGNAADYIMARSARLFQEANGFPEETFHRTPEFDLNKKNQDELDAFGLIKVDDFGRCIELDHAAIDAAARRYLEYKTAQHLLDFNDLLLKAWAWLDATPEACGRYAWIQVDEVQDLSPLQLDIVKKLWNDSIDRSVCVYFGDEQQAIFSFMGAKLDTLRALHKTHEIHRLYRNFRSPDYLLNMFNTYAQRVLECDPEFLPKAEKTVARPEGALRAIRTATPQSQLMLLCDLLEGRRPEETTAVIVPSNREADAVSAAFKAQDIEHFKISGNDIFRQNILKAAKAYLSVLKDDFRSAPWAQLVYRLSSKKNLSLKKIRDYLAVEFPRRGLLASDLMLYSTHDEKEPVSALEDFMRAYEGELVVFDTETTGLDIGLDEVIQIAAVKLRAGEVVERLVLYLETEREIPKMLGNIPNPMLEEYEAHRAELVTPEAGFKIFLDFVGYAPVVGHNVEYDANIVNAQYAVLKDQLRRVRGDAAGPDEDVDRTELVRRFDTLKLSHALEPAILKAAGLARLPSHKLKDLIAVLGLEGSNTHKADDDVEATVSLLRWFHAQARPLVKLQRRFLSNPSVVRMSDTLRKIVLPMFLEHRNLMYRRMPADDEAILVQVFRQFIEALPNYTDDEGEIENIRKKLPLIYEYLDRVLINTTSQPTLYAQLQRNLVQINSLKEPDLCSSDIVRDRVFISTVHKAKGLEFDNVIVTSVIDGTYPFFKNHDKADILEDARKLYVAISRTKRTLVLTMPAANAWNYAQRPSRFLESISTYFEKSSA
;
A
#
# COMPACT_ATOMS: atom_id res chain seq x y z
N MET A 1 38.77 -6.70 0.64
CA MET A 1 38.37 -6.19 -0.67
C MET A 1 39.21 -6.94 -1.70
N ASN A 2 38.56 -7.50 -2.71
CA ASN A 2 39.14 -8.35 -3.76
C ASN A 2 40.06 -7.57 -4.72
N PHE A 3 39.89 -6.25 -4.87
CA PHE A 3 40.68 -5.42 -5.80
C PHE A 3 41.73 -4.51 -5.13
N SER A 4 41.72 -4.39 -3.80
CA SER A 4 42.68 -3.56 -3.07
C SER A 4 44.17 -3.90 -3.29
N PRO A 5 44.58 -5.17 -3.56
CA PRO A 5 45.98 -5.48 -3.86
C PRO A 5 46.53 -4.76 -5.10
N LEU A 6 45.68 -4.32 -6.04
CA LEU A 6 46.10 -3.55 -7.21
C LEU A 6 46.57 -2.13 -6.87
N GLN A 7 46.19 -1.58 -5.70
CA GLN A 7 46.39 -0.17 -5.35
C GLN A 7 47.86 0.29 -5.47
N LEU A 8 48.80 -0.59 -5.12
CA LEU A 8 50.24 -0.31 -5.14
C LEU A 8 50.82 -0.14 -6.54
N ARG A 9 50.26 -0.80 -7.56
CA ARG A 9 50.80 -0.82 -8.94
C ARG A 9 49.89 -0.13 -9.96
N LYS A 10 48.57 -0.18 -9.75
CA LYS A 10 47.51 0.31 -10.65
C LYS A 10 46.36 0.94 -9.85
N PRO A 11 46.57 2.14 -9.25
CA PRO A 11 45.58 2.77 -8.38
C PRO A 11 44.25 3.11 -9.08
N ALA A 12 44.29 3.45 -10.37
CA ALA A 12 43.06 3.72 -11.13
C ALA A 12 42.19 2.46 -11.35
N LEU A 13 42.82 1.31 -11.61
CA LEU A 13 42.10 0.04 -11.75
C LEU A 13 41.61 -0.47 -10.39
N ALA A 14 42.41 -0.30 -9.35
CA ALA A 14 42.02 -0.62 -7.99
C ALA A 14 40.77 0.18 -7.56
N ALA A 15 40.72 1.48 -7.86
CA ALA A 15 39.55 2.32 -7.57
C ALA A 15 38.28 1.87 -8.32
N LEU A 16 38.40 1.42 -9.58
CA LEU A 16 37.26 0.85 -10.32
C LEU A 16 36.77 -0.45 -9.69
N GLY A 17 37.69 -1.34 -9.31
CA GLY A 17 37.34 -2.58 -8.62
C GLY A 17 36.68 -2.34 -7.26
N GLU A 18 37.22 -1.42 -6.45
CA GLU A 18 36.64 -1.01 -5.17
C GLU A 18 35.25 -0.38 -5.35
N ARG A 19 35.08 0.47 -6.37
CA ARG A 19 33.78 1.04 -6.73
C ARG A 19 32.77 -0.05 -7.09
N ALA A 20 33.17 -1.07 -7.85
CA ALA A 20 32.29 -2.20 -8.16
C ALA A 20 31.93 -3.01 -6.91
N GLU A 21 32.88 -3.26 -5.99
CA GLU A 21 32.59 -3.92 -4.72
C GLU A 21 31.60 -3.13 -3.86
N ASN A 22 31.74 -1.81 -3.81
CA ASN A 22 30.83 -0.94 -3.06
C ASN A 22 29.44 -0.93 -3.70
N LEU A 23 29.35 -0.78 -5.03
CA LEU A 23 28.09 -0.89 -5.76
C LEU A 23 27.40 -2.24 -5.51
N PHE A 24 28.16 -3.34 -5.46
CA PHE A 24 27.61 -4.64 -5.11
C PHE A 24 27.06 -4.69 -3.68
N ARG A 25 27.81 -4.17 -2.69
CA ARG A 25 27.34 -4.08 -1.29
C ARG A 25 26.12 -3.18 -1.15
N ASP A 26 26.02 -2.15 -2.00
CA ASP A 26 24.92 -1.20 -2.01
C ASP A 26 23.73 -1.66 -2.89
N HIS A 27 23.73 -2.93 -3.31
CA HIS A 27 22.71 -3.57 -4.16
C HIS A 27 22.52 -2.94 -5.55
N HIS A 28 23.53 -2.22 -6.05
CA HIS A 28 23.62 -1.68 -7.41
C HIS A 28 24.24 -2.68 -8.37
N TYR A 29 23.59 -3.82 -8.57
CA TYR A 29 24.13 -4.96 -9.33
C TYR A 29 24.42 -4.63 -10.80
N ARG A 30 23.57 -3.78 -11.40
CA ARG A 30 23.75 -3.30 -12.78
C ARG A 30 24.97 -2.42 -12.92
N GLU A 31 25.06 -1.38 -12.08
CA GLU A 31 26.18 -0.44 -12.07
C GLU A 31 27.47 -1.14 -11.69
N CYS A 32 27.43 -2.10 -10.77
CA CYS A 32 28.54 -3.00 -10.45
C CYS A 32 29.05 -3.71 -11.72
N THR A 33 28.15 -4.33 -12.47
CA THR A 33 28.49 -5.03 -13.72
C THR A 33 29.06 -4.08 -14.78
N GLN A 34 28.52 -2.87 -14.91
CA GLN A 34 29.05 -1.85 -15.83
C GLN A 34 30.44 -1.36 -15.42
N VAL A 35 30.66 -1.11 -14.14
CA VAL A 35 31.97 -0.70 -13.61
C VAL A 35 32.98 -1.84 -13.77
N MET A 36 32.57 -3.10 -13.62
CA MET A 36 33.45 -4.24 -13.87
C MET A 36 33.82 -4.41 -15.35
N ARG A 37 32.94 -4.04 -16.26
CA ARG A 37 33.28 -3.94 -17.69
C ARG A 37 34.31 -2.84 -17.95
N GLN A 38 34.14 -1.66 -17.34
CA GLN A 38 35.14 -0.58 -17.44
C GLN A 38 36.49 -0.99 -16.87
N PHE A 39 36.49 -1.71 -15.75
CA PHE A 39 37.70 -2.29 -15.15
C PHE A 39 38.42 -3.21 -16.14
N ALA A 40 37.71 -4.18 -16.73
CA ALA A 40 38.29 -5.12 -17.69
C ALA A 40 38.83 -4.39 -18.95
N GLU A 41 38.12 -3.37 -19.43
CA GLU A 41 38.59 -2.56 -20.55
C GLU A 41 39.88 -1.79 -20.21
N GLY A 42 39.94 -1.19 -19.02
CA GLY A 42 41.12 -0.49 -18.53
C GLY A 42 42.34 -1.41 -18.39
N VAL A 43 42.14 -2.68 -18.04
CA VAL A 43 43.21 -3.69 -18.02
C VAL A 43 43.76 -3.93 -19.42
N LEU A 44 42.91 -4.13 -20.44
CA LEU A 44 43.36 -4.33 -21.82
C LEU A 44 44.09 -3.10 -22.37
N ARG A 45 43.57 -1.89 -22.11
CA ARG A 45 44.21 -0.63 -22.48
C ARG A 45 45.60 -0.49 -21.85
N THR A 46 45.74 -0.93 -20.60
CA THR A 46 47.03 -0.93 -19.90
C THR A 46 48.06 -1.86 -20.55
N ILE A 47 47.64 -3.02 -21.03
CA ILE A 47 48.53 -4.01 -21.67
C ILE A 47 48.90 -3.59 -23.09
N LEU A 48 47.91 -3.14 -23.86
CA LEU A 48 48.09 -2.77 -25.26
C LEU A 48 48.71 -1.37 -25.46
N LYS A 49 48.67 -0.51 -24.43
CA LYS A 49 48.97 0.93 -24.53
C LYS A 49 48.21 1.59 -25.68
N ASP A 50 46.95 1.23 -25.82
CA ASP A 50 46.11 1.60 -26.94
C ASP A 50 44.75 2.07 -26.44
N ASP A 51 44.39 3.30 -26.79
CA ASP A 51 43.13 3.89 -26.41
C ASP A 51 42.09 3.99 -27.54
N ARG A 52 42.46 3.58 -28.76
CA ARG A 52 41.66 3.82 -29.97
C ARG A 52 40.74 2.66 -30.33
N HIS A 53 41.08 1.45 -29.91
CA HIS A 53 40.30 0.25 -30.23
C HIS A 53 39.17 0.00 -29.22
N THR A 54 38.09 -0.59 -29.71
CA THR A 54 36.96 -1.04 -28.87
C THR A 54 37.33 -2.28 -28.05
N PHE A 55 36.57 -2.56 -26.99
CA PHE A 55 36.74 -3.75 -26.14
C PHE A 55 36.90 -5.05 -26.96
N SER A 56 36.05 -5.26 -27.97
CA SER A 56 36.07 -6.46 -28.81
C SER A 56 37.28 -6.53 -29.75
N GLU A 57 37.77 -5.39 -30.23
CA GLU A 57 38.96 -5.31 -31.09
C GLU A 57 40.22 -5.58 -30.28
N MET A 58 40.34 -5.00 -29.08
CA MET A 58 41.47 -5.23 -28.18
C MET A 58 41.65 -6.71 -27.84
N MET A 59 40.55 -7.46 -27.63
CA MET A 59 40.63 -8.92 -27.40
C MET A 59 41.13 -9.72 -28.61
N ARG A 60 41.07 -9.18 -29.83
CA ARG A 60 41.51 -9.86 -31.05
C ARG A 60 42.97 -9.57 -31.40
N THR A 61 43.62 -8.63 -30.71
CA THR A 61 45.01 -8.25 -30.95
C THR A 61 45.95 -9.44 -30.73
N PRO A 62 46.96 -9.66 -31.59
CA PRO A 62 47.91 -10.78 -31.46
C PRO A 62 48.58 -10.85 -30.09
N LEU A 63 48.89 -9.69 -29.49
CA LEU A 63 49.52 -9.60 -28.18
C LEU A 63 48.62 -10.17 -27.05
N VAL A 64 47.32 -9.85 -27.05
CA VAL A 64 46.39 -10.38 -26.04
C VAL A 64 46.19 -11.88 -26.24
N ARG A 65 46.08 -12.36 -27.49
CA ARG A 65 45.99 -13.79 -27.81
C ARG A 65 47.24 -14.58 -27.41
N GLN A 66 48.40 -13.94 -27.37
CA GLN A 66 49.64 -14.57 -26.94
C GLN A 66 49.79 -14.60 -25.41
N LEU A 67 49.26 -13.60 -24.71
CA LEU A 67 49.44 -13.42 -23.27
C LEU A 67 48.31 -14.02 -22.42
N ALA A 68 47.06 -14.02 -22.90
CA ALA A 68 45.91 -14.54 -22.18
C ALA A 68 45.72 -16.03 -22.47
N ASP A 69 45.62 -16.84 -21.42
CA ASP A 69 45.21 -18.24 -21.53
C ASP A 69 43.70 -18.37 -21.80
N SER A 70 43.24 -19.59 -22.07
CA SER A 70 41.83 -19.85 -22.38
C SER A 70 40.87 -19.41 -21.27
N LEU A 71 41.30 -19.51 -20.00
CA LEU A 71 40.49 -19.16 -18.85
C LEU A 71 40.35 -17.63 -18.71
N THR A 72 41.45 -16.91 -18.83
CA THR A 72 41.47 -15.44 -18.82
C THR A 72 40.65 -14.88 -19.97
N PHE A 73 40.74 -15.50 -21.14
CA PHE A 73 39.95 -15.09 -22.30
C PHE A 73 38.44 -15.25 -22.06
N GLU A 74 38.03 -16.32 -21.37
CA GLU A 74 36.64 -16.53 -20.97
C GLU A 74 36.17 -15.47 -19.96
N TYR A 75 37.03 -15.05 -19.02
CA TYR A 75 36.68 -13.96 -18.08
C TYR A 75 36.38 -12.64 -18.79
N PHE A 76 37.24 -12.23 -19.73
CA PHE A 76 36.98 -11.02 -20.52
C PHE A 76 35.71 -11.14 -21.36
N ARG A 77 35.46 -12.33 -21.94
CA ARG A 77 34.24 -12.59 -22.73
C ARG A 77 32.98 -12.47 -21.87
N ARG A 78 32.96 -13.10 -20.69
CA ARG A 78 31.81 -13.09 -19.77
C ARG A 78 31.50 -11.69 -19.24
N ILE A 79 32.51 -10.94 -18.81
CA ILE A 79 32.31 -9.54 -18.35
C ILE A 79 31.78 -8.67 -19.49
N ARG A 80 32.28 -8.85 -20.72
CA ARG A 80 31.79 -8.10 -21.87
C ARG A 80 30.33 -8.42 -22.15
N ASP A 81 29.96 -9.70 -22.16
CA ASP A 81 28.60 -10.15 -22.47
C ASP A 81 27.61 -9.65 -21.40
N LEU A 82 27.90 -9.86 -20.10
CA LEU A 82 27.11 -9.33 -18.98
C LEU A 82 27.05 -7.79 -18.97
N GLY A 83 28.19 -7.14 -19.23
CA GLY A 83 28.27 -5.67 -19.30
C GLY A 83 27.57 -5.05 -20.51
N ASN A 84 27.38 -5.81 -21.60
CA ASN A 84 26.53 -5.41 -22.73
C ASN A 84 25.05 -5.56 -22.37
N GLU A 85 24.69 -6.65 -21.68
CA GLU A 85 23.33 -6.88 -21.18
C GLU A 85 22.90 -5.90 -20.07
N ALA A 86 23.86 -5.30 -19.37
CA ALA A 86 23.65 -4.23 -18.41
C ALA A 86 23.57 -2.81 -19.04
N SER A 87 23.87 -2.65 -20.34
CA SER A 87 23.94 -1.36 -21.05
C SER A 87 22.60 -0.94 -21.70
N HIS A 88 22.41 0.35 -21.96
CA HIS A 88 21.22 0.90 -22.63
C HIS A 88 21.09 0.54 -24.12
N PHE A 89 22.10 -0.10 -24.72
CA PHE A 89 22.16 -0.42 -26.14
C PHE A 89 22.71 -1.83 -26.36
N ARG A 90 22.09 -2.61 -27.26
CA ARG A 90 22.70 -3.84 -27.79
C ARG A 90 23.76 -3.47 -28.83
N LEU A 91 25.00 -3.89 -28.61
CA LEU A 91 26.05 -3.84 -29.63
C LEU A 91 25.96 -5.11 -30.49
N GLY A 92 25.83 -4.95 -31.80
CA GLY A 92 25.94 -6.07 -32.74
C GLY A 92 27.34 -6.70 -32.71
N THR A 93 27.50 -7.88 -33.32
CA THR A 93 28.78 -8.59 -33.44
C THR A 93 29.87 -7.78 -34.16
N SER A 94 29.49 -6.71 -34.87
CA SER A 94 30.33 -5.71 -35.55
C SER A 94 30.57 -4.41 -34.77
N GLY A 95 30.08 -4.25 -33.54
CA GLY A 95 30.24 -3.01 -32.75
C GLY A 95 29.30 -1.87 -33.12
N THR A 96 28.35 -2.10 -34.04
CA THR A 96 27.28 -1.15 -34.36
C THR A 96 26.19 -1.15 -33.28
N ILE A 97 25.72 0.04 -32.91
CA ILE A 97 24.55 0.21 -32.04
C ILE A 97 23.32 -0.27 -32.82
N LEU A 98 22.65 -1.31 -32.32
CA LEU A 98 21.38 -1.75 -32.89
C LEU A 98 20.28 -0.81 -32.39
N GLU A 99 19.77 0.05 -33.27
CA GLU A 99 18.56 0.85 -33.00
C GLU A 99 17.32 -0.04 -33.12
N THR A 100 16.94 -0.69 -32.02
CA THR A 100 15.59 -1.23 -31.83
C THR A 100 15.12 -0.81 -30.44
N GLY A 101 14.01 -0.05 -30.39
CA GLY A 101 13.55 0.78 -29.28
C GLY A 101 13.07 0.08 -28.01
N GLU A 102 13.66 -1.03 -27.60
CA GLU A 102 13.39 -1.66 -26.29
C GLU A 102 14.64 -1.56 -25.39
N ARG A 103 14.51 -0.82 -24.28
CA ARG A 103 15.50 -0.82 -23.19
C ARG A 103 15.39 -2.16 -22.46
N HIS A 104 16.21 -3.14 -22.84
CA HIS A 104 16.21 -4.47 -22.22
C HIS A 104 17.28 -4.53 -21.10
N TYR A 105 16.87 -4.75 -19.85
CA TYR A 105 17.78 -5.06 -18.74
C TYR A 105 17.69 -6.55 -18.41
N ARG A 106 18.71 -7.34 -18.78
CA ARG A 106 18.76 -8.79 -18.43
C ARG A 106 19.47 -9.04 -17.10
N VAL A 107 20.55 -8.32 -16.82
CA VAL A 107 21.27 -8.42 -15.54
C VAL A 107 20.45 -7.74 -14.45
N ARG A 108 19.90 -8.53 -13.52
CA ARG A 108 19.04 -8.04 -12.42
C ARG A 108 19.39 -8.63 -11.06
N THR A 109 20.20 -9.69 -11.02
CA THR A 109 20.40 -10.48 -9.80
C THR A 109 21.72 -10.15 -9.11
N ALA A 110 21.78 -10.42 -7.80
CA ALA A 110 23.03 -10.42 -7.06
C ALA A 110 24.02 -11.44 -7.64
N ASP A 111 23.52 -12.58 -8.13
CA ASP A 111 24.34 -13.65 -8.69
C ASP A 111 25.09 -13.19 -9.95
N ASP A 112 24.41 -12.52 -10.88
CA ASP A 112 25.03 -11.97 -12.10
C ASP A 112 26.20 -11.02 -11.78
N ALA A 113 25.99 -10.14 -10.80
CA ALA A 113 27.01 -9.17 -10.39
C ALA A 113 28.13 -9.84 -9.58
N ALA A 114 27.83 -10.85 -8.79
CA ALA A 114 28.82 -11.63 -8.04
C ALA A 114 29.71 -12.43 -8.99
N GLU A 115 29.12 -13.03 -10.02
CA GLU A 115 29.83 -13.73 -11.09
C GLU A 115 30.75 -12.75 -11.85
N CYS A 116 30.24 -11.55 -12.18
CA CYS A 116 31.02 -10.50 -12.85
C CYS A 116 32.22 -10.03 -12.01
N LEU A 117 32.05 -9.85 -10.70
CA LEU A 117 33.14 -9.53 -9.77
C LEU A 117 34.17 -10.65 -9.69
N LYS A 118 33.73 -11.91 -9.69
CA LYS A 118 34.63 -13.08 -9.69
C LYS A 118 35.47 -13.13 -10.96
N TYR A 119 34.87 -12.89 -12.13
CA TYR A 119 35.61 -12.79 -13.38
C TYR A 119 36.59 -11.62 -13.39
N GLY A 120 36.18 -10.47 -12.85
CA GLY A 120 37.05 -9.30 -12.71
C GLY A 120 38.26 -9.56 -11.85
N HIS A 121 38.06 -10.26 -10.73
CA HIS A 121 39.13 -10.70 -9.86
C HIS A 121 40.11 -11.62 -10.58
N GLY A 122 39.62 -12.57 -11.37
CA GLY A 122 40.47 -13.42 -12.22
C GLY A 122 41.34 -12.61 -13.20
N ILE A 123 40.77 -11.56 -13.81
CA ILE A 123 41.51 -10.64 -14.67
C ILE A 123 42.59 -9.85 -13.88
N ALA A 124 42.29 -9.44 -12.64
CA ALA A 124 43.25 -8.76 -11.77
C ALA A 124 44.46 -9.65 -11.43
N VAL A 125 44.18 -10.93 -11.11
CA VAL A 125 45.20 -11.96 -10.83
C VAL A 125 46.10 -12.13 -12.06
N TRP A 126 45.51 -12.29 -13.25
CA TRP A 126 46.25 -12.43 -14.50
C TRP A 126 47.12 -11.19 -14.80
N LEU A 127 46.56 -9.98 -14.71
CA LEU A 127 47.31 -8.74 -14.93
C LEU A 127 48.53 -8.66 -13.99
N MET A 128 48.36 -8.99 -12.71
CA MET A 128 49.45 -8.95 -11.75
C MET A 128 50.51 -10.00 -12.04
N SER A 129 50.14 -11.20 -12.50
CA SER A 129 51.11 -12.23 -12.91
C SER A 129 52.00 -11.80 -14.08
N LEU A 130 51.49 -10.93 -14.96
CA LEU A 130 52.24 -10.35 -16.08
C LEU A 130 53.20 -9.24 -15.63
N LEU A 131 52.77 -8.44 -14.65
CA LEU A 131 53.55 -7.31 -14.14
C LEU A 131 54.64 -7.75 -13.15
N ASP A 132 54.36 -8.78 -12.35
CA ASP A 132 55.24 -9.25 -11.28
C ASP A 132 55.00 -10.75 -11.05
N ARG A 133 55.90 -11.58 -11.57
CA ARG A 133 55.77 -13.06 -11.51
C ARG A 133 55.85 -13.63 -10.11
N GLU A 134 56.42 -12.89 -9.14
CA GLU A 134 56.51 -13.33 -7.75
C GLU A 134 55.31 -12.88 -6.90
N PHE A 135 54.50 -11.95 -7.43
CA PHE A 135 53.34 -11.43 -6.71
C PHE A 135 52.21 -12.45 -6.66
N ARG A 136 51.86 -12.91 -5.45
CA ARG A 136 50.72 -13.80 -5.22
C ARG A 136 49.48 -12.97 -4.90
N TYR A 137 48.54 -12.94 -5.84
CA TYR A 137 47.25 -12.29 -5.64
C TYR A 137 46.38 -13.14 -4.66
N PRO A 138 45.71 -12.54 -3.66
CA PRO A 138 44.84 -13.27 -2.73
C PRO A 138 43.65 -13.94 -3.42
N ASP A 139 43.13 -15.03 -2.88
CA ASP A 139 41.92 -15.69 -3.41
C ASP A 139 40.67 -14.80 -3.33
N PHE A 140 39.73 -15.02 -4.26
CA PHE A 140 38.45 -14.33 -4.30
C PHE A 140 37.64 -14.57 -3.02
N ARG A 141 37.20 -13.49 -2.39
CA ARG A 141 36.29 -13.50 -1.24
C ARG A 141 34.89 -13.08 -1.69
N PRO A 142 33.86 -13.92 -1.56
CA PRO A 142 32.48 -13.53 -1.84
C PRO A 142 32.13 -12.28 -1.04
N LEU A 143 31.52 -11.29 -1.70
CA LEU A 143 30.96 -10.15 -1.01
C LEU A 143 29.62 -10.59 -0.43
N THR A 144 29.50 -10.61 0.88
CA THR A 144 28.19 -10.74 1.52
C THR A 144 27.47 -9.40 1.29
N PRO A 145 26.22 -9.37 0.77
CA PRO A 145 25.42 -8.17 0.90
C PRO A 145 25.41 -7.79 2.39
N PRO A 146 25.50 -6.50 2.76
CA PRO A 146 25.25 -6.13 4.13
C PRO A 146 23.84 -6.65 4.43
N ARG A 147 23.76 -7.62 5.36
CA ARG A 147 22.51 -7.81 6.09
C ARG A 147 22.07 -6.42 6.52
N ALA A 148 20.81 -6.08 6.23
CA ALA A 148 20.13 -4.91 6.76
C ALA A 148 20.72 -4.62 8.13
N ARG A 149 21.32 -3.42 8.25
CA ARG A 149 22.14 -2.94 9.38
C ARG A 149 22.35 -4.01 10.43
N SER A 150 23.60 -4.45 10.69
CA SER A 150 23.88 -4.89 12.06
C SER A 150 23.32 -3.77 12.92
N ALA A 151 22.23 -4.07 13.65
CA ALA A 151 21.61 -3.10 14.51
C ALA A 151 22.78 -2.51 15.26
N ALA A 152 23.01 -1.20 15.10
CA ALA A 152 23.79 -0.53 16.10
C ALA A 152 23.01 -0.91 17.37
N GLN A 153 23.56 -1.83 18.16
CA GLN A 153 23.06 -2.13 19.48
C GLN A 153 23.26 -0.80 20.19
N GLY A 154 22.29 0.09 20.01
CA GLY A 154 22.21 1.33 20.74
C GLY A 154 22.29 0.93 22.18
N ALA A 155 23.08 1.66 22.96
CA ALA A 155 23.11 1.48 24.39
C ALA A 155 21.66 1.33 24.89
N PRO A 156 21.37 0.32 25.74
CA PRO A 156 20.02 0.06 26.21
C PRO A 156 19.42 1.38 26.71
N VAL A 157 18.24 1.74 26.19
CA VAL A 157 17.58 2.99 26.55
C VAL A 157 17.29 2.94 28.05
N VAL A 158 17.95 3.79 28.82
CA VAL A 158 17.73 3.89 30.27
C VAL A 158 16.54 4.80 30.51
N PHE A 159 15.39 4.22 30.87
CA PHE A 159 14.19 4.97 31.23
C PHE A 159 14.34 5.62 32.61
N ASN A 160 13.83 6.85 32.77
CA ASN A 160 13.76 7.50 34.08
C ASN A 160 12.54 6.96 34.88
N PRO A 161 12.39 7.32 36.17
CA PRO A 161 11.26 6.85 36.98
C PRO A 161 9.88 7.14 36.39
N ASP A 162 9.66 8.32 35.79
CA ASP A 162 8.36 8.68 35.19
C ASP A 162 8.04 7.82 33.96
N GLN A 163 9.05 7.57 33.11
CA GLN A 163 8.92 6.69 31.96
C GLN A 163 8.73 5.23 32.38
N GLN A 164 9.43 4.79 33.42
CA GLN A 164 9.28 3.45 33.98
C GLN A 164 7.87 3.25 34.55
N ALA A 165 7.36 4.24 35.29
CA ALA A 165 5.97 4.24 35.76
C ALA A 165 4.98 4.13 34.59
N ALA A 166 5.20 4.88 33.51
CA ALA A 166 4.39 4.77 32.29
C ALA A 166 4.53 3.42 31.58
N ILE A 167 5.68 2.74 31.67
CA ILE A 167 5.89 1.39 31.12
C ILE A 167 5.13 0.33 31.95
N GLU A 168 5.10 0.50 33.27
CA GLU A 168 4.56 -0.47 34.23
C GLU A 168 3.04 -0.37 34.44
N LEU A 169 2.35 0.60 33.81
CA LEU A 169 0.87 0.70 33.92
C LEU A 169 0.23 -0.58 33.38
N SER A 170 -0.42 -1.31 34.28
CA SER A 170 -1.02 -2.62 34.03
C SER A 170 -2.52 -2.66 34.37
N GLN A 171 -3.09 -1.58 34.92
CA GLN A 171 -4.51 -1.54 35.24
C GLN A 171 -5.07 -0.11 35.23
N GLY A 172 -6.25 0.07 34.63
CA GLY A 172 -7.02 1.31 34.67
C GLY A 172 -6.94 2.13 33.39
N ARG A 173 -7.37 3.39 33.48
CA ARG A 173 -7.47 4.35 32.38
C ARG A 173 -6.40 5.42 32.55
N HIS A 174 -5.49 5.53 31.60
CA HIS A 174 -4.35 6.45 31.73
C HIS A 174 -4.18 7.35 30.51
N LEU A 175 -3.75 8.59 30.76
CA LEU A 175 -3.30 9.54 29.77
C LEU A 175 -1.84 9.90 30.03
N VAL A 176 -0.96 9.50 29.13
CA VAL A 176 0.47 9.84 29.15
C VAL A 176 0.71 11.06 28.26
N LEU A 177 0.90 12.22 28.90
CA LEU A 177 1.30 13.45 28.25
C LEU A 177 2.81 13.41 28.01
N ALA A 178 3.19 13.32 26.75
CA ALA A 178 4.57 13.10 26.36
C ALA A 178 4.98 14.14 25.30
N PRO A 179 5.80 15.14 25.68
CA PRO A 179 6.33 16.12 24.75
C PRO A 179 7.16 15.50 23.61
N PRO A 180 7.47 16.29 22.57
CA PRO A 180 8.19 15.82 21.40
C PRO A 180 9.60 15.32 21.79
N GLY A 181 9.93 14.04 21.57
CA GLY A 181 11.28 13.50 21.84
C GLY A 181 11.48 12.82 23.20
N CYS A 182 10.41 12.53 23.95
CA CYS A 182 10.45 11.83 25.23
C CYS A 182 10.53 10.29 25.13
N GLY A 183 10.77 9.73 23.94
CA GLY A 183 10.89 8.28 23.75
C GLY A 183 9.56 7.52 23.72
N LYS A 184 8.43 8.17 23.38
CA LYS A 184 7.08 7.55 23.32
C LYS A 184 7.09 6.16 22.67
N THR A 185 7.68 6.04 21.48
CA THR A 185 7.65 4.79 20.72
C THR A 185 8.47 3.68 21.39
N ALA A 186 9.55 4.01 22.10
CA ALA A 186 10.30 3.03 22.89
C ALA A 186 9.48 2.56 24.10
N ILE A 187 8.79 3.48 24.78
CA ILE A 187 7.88 3.18 25.90
C ILE A 187 6.75 2.25 25.43
N LEU A 188 6.06 2.60 24.34
CA LEU A 188 4.98 1.80 23.74
C LEU A 188 5.43 0.36 23.42
N THR A 189 6.69 0.18 23.03
CA THR A 189 7.27 -1.14 22.73
C THR A 189 7.60 -1.91 24.00
N GLU A 190 8.24 -1.30 25.00
CA GLU A 190 8.55 -1.96 26.28
C GLU A 190 7.30 -2.29 27.10
N ARG A 191 6.22 -1.51 26.97
CA ARG A 191 4.91 -1.82 27.55
C ARG A 191 4.38 -3.18 27.09
N ILE A 192 4.58 -3.54 25.82
CA ILE A 192 4.23 -4.86 25.28
C ILE A 192 5.07 -5.95 25.97
N ALA A 193 6.36 -5.69 26.21
CA ALA A 193 7.25 -6.64 26.88
C ALA A 193 6.80 -6.91 28.33
N VAL A 194 6.39 -5.87 29.04
CA VAL A 194 5.82 -5.98 30.39
C VAL A 194 4.51 -6.76 30.36
N ALA A 195 3.58 -6.41 29.47
CA ALA A 195 2.29 -7.10 29.36
C ALA A 195 2.45 -8.60 29.04
N LEU A 196 3.39 -8.96 28.17
CA LEU A 196 3.71 -10.37 27.88
C LEU A 196 4.30 -11.09 29.09
N LYS A 197 5.15 -10.41 29.87
CA LYS A 197 5.71 -10.95 31.11
C LYS A 197 4.64 -11.18 32.17
N ASP A 198 3.62 -10.32 32.20
CA ASP A 198 2.48 -10.41 33.10
C ASP A 198 1.41 -11.42 32.64
N GLY A 199 1.64 -12.11 31.51
CA GLY A 199 0.80 -13.19 31.02
C GLY A 199 -0.36 -12.76 30.10
N VAL A 200 -0.36 -11.52 29.62
CA VAL A 200 -1.36 -11.05 28.64
C VAL A 200 -1.07 -11.68 27.27
N ASN A 201 -2.08 -12.28 26.64
CA ASN A 201 -1.95 -12.84 25.31
C ASN A 201 -1.90 -11.74 24.24
N LEU A 202 -1.12 -11.95 23.17
CA LEU A 202 -1.03 -11.00 22.06
C LEU A 202 -2.38 -10.73 21.39
N SER A 203 -3.28 -11.72 21.36
CA SER A 203 -4.64 -11.60 20.83
C SER A 203 -5.57 -10.72 21.67
N ASP A 204 -5.19 -10.41 22.91
CA ASP A 204 -5.97 -9.58 23.83
C ASP A 204 -5.38 -8.16 23.95
N MET A 205 -4.34 -7.88 23.17
CA MET A 205 -3.67 -6.59 23.06
C MET A 205 -4.08 -5.85 21.78
N LEU A 206 -4.26 -4.54 21.89
CA LEU A 206 -4.57 -3.67 20.77
C LEU A 206 -3.65 -2.43 20.76
N CYS A 207 -2.89 -2.24 19.67
CA CYS A 207 -2.04 -1.06 19.46
C CYS A 207 -2.60 -0.20 18.32
N LEU A 208 -3.04 1.02 18.66
CA LEU A 208 -3.65 1.95 17.72
C LEU A 208 -2.79 3.20 17.51
N THR A 209 -2.79 3.71 16.29
CA THR A 209 -2.13 4.98 15.93
C THR A 209 -3.04 5.86 15.08
N PHE A 210 -2.64 7.12 14.87
CA PHE A 210 -3.33 8.02 13.95
C PHE A 210 -2.98 7.77 12.47
N THR A 211 -1.72 7.46 12.16
CA THR A 211 -1.22 7.33 10.78
C THR A 211 -0.68 5.93 10.47
N ASN A 212 -0.79 5.51 9.20
CA ASN A 212 -0.14 4.29 8.69
C ASN A 212 1.36 4.24 9.03
N ARG A 213 2.02 5.38 8.90
CA ARG A 213 3.44 5.53 9.21
C ARG A 213 3.75 5.30 10.69
N ALA A 214 2.98 5.88 11.61
CA ALA A 214 3.18 5.67 13.04
C ALA A 214 2.97 4.19 13.41
N ALA A 215 1.96 3.54 12.82
CA ALA A 215 1.75 2.10 13.02
C ALA A 215 2.94 1.28 12.54
N ARG A 216 3.51 1.64 11.38
CA ARG A 216 4.69 0.95 10.84
C ARG A 216 5.92 1.13 11.70
N GLY A 217 6.27 2.36 12.06
CA GLY A 217 7.43 2.64 12.92
C GLY A 217 7.30 2.02 14.31
N MET A 218 6.07 1.80 14.80
CA MET A 218 5.81 0.99 15.98
C MET A 218 6.04 -0.50 15.71
N LYS A 219 5.50 -1.04 14.62
CA LYS A 219 5.68 -2.44 14.23
C LYS A 219 7.14 -2.82 14.02
N GLU A 220 7.90 -2.00 13.29
CA GLU A 220 9.35 -2.21 13.07
C GLU A 220 10.11 -2.32 14.40
N ARG A 221 9.83 -1.44 15.37
CA ARG A 221 10.46 -1.50 16.70
C ARG A 221 10.03 -2.71 17.51
N ILE A 222 8.78 -3.15 17.38
CA ILE A 222 8.29 -4.38 17.99
C ILE A 222 9.06 -5.57 17.40
N ASP A 223 9.16 -5.65 16.07
CA ASP A 223 9.86 -6.75 15.39
C ASP A 223 11.36 -6.77 15.75
N GLU A 224 12.01 -5.60 15.84
CA GLU A 224 13.38 -5.45 16.34
C GLU A 224 13.52 -5.89 17.81
N ARG A 225 12.58 -5.50 18.69
CA ARG A 225 12.65 -5.80 20.12
C ARG A 225 12.38 -7.27 20.44
N PHE A 226 11.54 -7.93 19.64
CA PHE A 226 11.09 -9.31 19.82
C PHE A 226 11.63 -10.24 18.74
N THR A 227 12.86 -10.00 18.25
CA THR A 227 13.50 -10.84 17.25
C THR A 227 13.50 -12.32 17.67
N GLY A 228 12.95 -13.19 16.82
CA GLY A 228 12.81 -14.62 17.09
C GLY A 228 11.48 -15.05 17.74
N ARG A 229 10.56 -14.13 18.01
CA ARG A 229 9.18 -14.41 18.44
C ARG A 229 8.19 -13.97 17.35
N CYS A 230 7.18 -14.80 17.06
CA CYS A 230 6.10 -14.40 16.18
C CYS A 230 5.17 -13.41 16.87
N MET A 231 4.99 -12.22 16.27
CA MET A 231 4.16 -11.13 16.78
C MET A 231 2.88 -10.91 15.94
N ASP A 232 2.60 -11.78 14.96
CA ASP A 232 1.55 -11.56 13.95
C ASP A 232 0.12 -11.50 14.50
N THR A 233 -0.12 -12.09 15.68
CA THR A 233 -1.43 -12.03 16.36
C THR A 233 -1.72 -10.68 17.00
N LEU A 234 -0.69 -9.86 17.27
CA LEU A 234 -0.87 -8.52 17.84
C LEU A 234 -1.29 -7.55 16.73
N TYR A 235 -2.42 -6.87 16.93
CA TYR A 235 -2.82 -5.81 16.02
C TYR A 235 -2.02 -4.52 16.27
N VAL A 236 -1.32 -4.04 15.24
CA VAL A 236 -0.67 -2.72 15.21
C VAL A 236 -1.13 -2.00 13.94
N GLY A 237 -1.87 -0.90 14.09
CA GLY A 237 -2.47 -0.23 12.95
C GLY A 237 -3.15 1.09 13.29
N ASN A 238 -3.58 1.82 12.26
CA ASN A 238 -4.45 2.97 12.46
C ASN A 238 -5.91 2.51 12.68
N LEU A 239 -6.73 3.37 13.29
CA LEU A 239 -8.10 3.00 13.62
C LEU A 239 -9.00 2.73 12.40
N HIS A 240 -8.81 3.41 11.27
CA HIS A 240 -9.58 3.11 10.04
C HIS A 240 -9.28 1.70 9.51
N ARG A 241 -8.00 1.29 9.53
CA ARG A 241 -7.60 -0.07 9.14
C ARG A 241 -8.21 -1.09 10.10
N PHE A 242 -8.26 -0.78 11.39
CA PHE A 242 -8.86 -1.65 12.39
C PHE A 242 -10.36 -1.79 12.14
N CYS A 243 -11.08 -0.68 12.00
CA CYS A 243 -12.52 -0.68 11.71
C CYS A 243 -12.85 -1.36 10.39
N SER A 244 -12.04 -1.16 9.33
CA SER A 244 -12.21 -1.88 8.08
C SER A 244 -12.11 -3.39 8.30
N ARG A 245 -11.06 -3.87 8.97
CA ARG A 245 -10.89 -5.28 9.30
C ARG A 245 -12.08 -5.80 10.13
N LEU A 246 -12.48 -5.07 11.16
CA LEU A 246 -13.62 -5.41 12.01
C LEU A 246 -14.91 -5.59 11.19
N LEU A 247 -15.19 -4.69 10.25
CA LEU A 247 -16.40 -4.72 9.43
C LEU A 247 -16.43 -5.88 8.44
N PHE A 248 -15.29 -6.20 7.82
CA PHE A 248 -15.19 -7.30 6.86
C PHE A 248 -15.13 -8.66 7.57
N ASP A 249 -14.33 -8.80 8.63
CA ASP A 249 -14.15 -10.07 9.37
C ASP A 249 -15.47 -10.52 10.05
N ASN A 250 -16.41 -9.61 10.30
CA ASN A 250 -17.71 -9.89 10.93
C ASN A 250 -18.90 -9.76 9.96
N ASP A 251 -18.67 -9.76 8.64
CA ASP A 251 -19.72 -9.69 7.60
C ASP A 251 -20.70 -8.49 7.73
N VAL A 252 -20.28 -7.41 8.41
CA VAL A 252 -21.11 -6.19 8.62
C VAL A 252 -21.29 -5.44 7.30
N VAL A 253 -20.23 -5.43 6.49
CA VAL A 253 -20.24 -4.91 5.13
C VAL A 253 -20.03 -6.07 4.17
N SER A 254 -20.61 -5.97 2.97
CA SER A 254 -20.45 -7.02 1.97
C SER A 254 -18.98 -7.17 1.60
N GLU A 255 -18.50 -8.39 1.41
CA GLU A 255 -17.14 -8.68 0.97
C GLU A 255 -16.78 -7.94 -0.33
N ILE A 256 -17.75 -7.71 -1.22
CA ILE A 256 -17.55 -6.97 -2.48
C ILE A 256 -17.47 -5.45 -2.31
N SER A 257 -17.65 -4.94 -1.10
CA SER A 257 -17.67 -3.50 -0.84
C SER A 257 -16.36 -2.85 -1.27
N THR A 258 -16.45 -1.68 -1.90
CA THR A 258 -15.29 -0.93 -2.40
C THR A 258 -15.14 0.38 -1.63
N ILE A 259 -13.92 0.64 -1.14
CA ILE A 259 -13.59 1.89 -0.45
C ILE A 259 -13.24 2.95 -1.48
N LEU A 260 -13.95 4.08 -1.46
CA LEU A 260 -13.77 5.24 -2.32
C LEU A 260 -12.66 6.15 -1.78
N ASP A 261 -11.83 6.69 -2.68
CA ASP A 261 -10.96 7.81 -2.34
C ASP A 261 -11.69 9.17 -2.43
N GLU A 262 -11.05 10.24 -1.96
CA GLU A 262 -11.65 11.58 -1.92
C GLU A 262 -12.11 12.07 -3.32
N ASP A 263 -11.34 11.80 -4.37
CA ASP A 263 -11.71 12.26 -5.71
C ASP A 263 -12.89 11.42 -6.26
N ASP A 264 -12.93 10.12 -5.95
CA ASP A 264 -14.05 9.25 -6.30
C ASP A 264 -15.35 9.68 -5.60
N VAL A 265 -15.27 10.14 -4.35
CA VAL A 265 -16.41 10.71 -3.63
C VAL A 265 -16.91 11.98 -4.31
N HIS A 266 -16.00 12.89 -4.68
CA HIS A 266 -16.33 14.13 -5.38
C HIS A 266 -17.04 13.85 -6.71
N ASP A 267 -16.49 12.94 -7.52
CA ASP A 267 -17.09 12.51 -8.80
C ASP A 267 -18.50 11.92 -8.64
N VAL A 268 -18.73 11.15 -7.57
CA VAL A 268 -20.04 10.56 -7.27
C VAL A 268 -21.04 11.63 -6.87
N ILE A 269 -20.67 12.54 -5.95
CA ILE A 269 -21.55 13.61 -5.48
C ILE A 269 -21.90 14.55 -6.65
N GLU A 270 -20.91 14.97 -7.44
CA GLU A 270 -21.13 15.80 -8.63
C GLU A 270 -22.12 15.12 -9.60
N GLY A 271 -21.91 13.83 -9.89
CA GLY A 271 -22.80 13.06 -10.76
C GLY A 271 -24.24 12.97 -10.25
N LEU A 272 -24.43 12.79 -8.94
CA LEU A 272 -25.75 12.73 -8.30
C LEU A 272 -26.50 14.06 -8.35
N LEU A 273 -25.78 15.19 -8.27
CA LEU A 273 -26.36 16.53 -8.37
C LEU A 273 -26.80 16.83 -9.81
N ILE A 274 -25.94 16.58 -10.80
CA ILE A 274 -26.21 16.87 -12.21
C ILE A 274 -27.48 16.15 -12.71
N GLU A 275 -27.74 14.93 -12.24
CA GLU A 275 -28.91 14.13 -12.63
C GLU A 275 -30.26 14.77 -12.23
N ASN A 276 -30.28 15.71 -11.28
CA ASN A 276 -31.51 16.33 -10.78
C ASN A 276 -31.78 17.71 -11.36
N ILE A 277 -30.88 18.25 -12.16
CA ILE A 277 -30.96 19.63 -12.63
C ILE A 277 -31.55 19.63 -14.04
N PRO A 278 -32.76 20.19 -14.26
CA PRO A 278 -33.38 20.23 -15.58
C PRO A 278 -32.48 20.97 -16.59
N GLY A 279 -32.06 20.28 -17.66
CA GLY A 279 -31.16 20.84 -18.69
C GLY A 279 -29.67 20.55 -18.47
N GLY A 280 -29.29 20.05 -17.29
CA GLY A 280 -27.92 19.65 -16.90
C GLY A 280 -26.93 20.80 -16.73
N CYS A 281 -25.89 20.59 -15.92
CA CYS A 281 -24.76 21.51 -15.78
C CYS A 281 -23.76 21.25 -16.90
N ARG A 282 -23.83 21.96 -18.04
CA ARG A 282 -22.85 21.76 -19.12
C ARG A 282 -21.50 22.38 -18.77
N GLY A 283 -20.49 21.53 -18.53
CA GLY A 283 -19.08 21.91 -18.47
C GLY A 283 -18.64 22.62 -17.19
N ARG A 284 -19.43 22.55 -16.10
CA ARG A 284 -19.06 23.03 -14.78
C ARG A 284 -18.77 21.84 -13.86
N SER A 285 -17.73 21.93 -13.04
CA SER A 285 -17.37 20.93 -12.03
C SER A 285 -17.78 21.44 -10.65
N LEU A 286 -18.16 20.51 -9.77
CA LEU A 286 -18.55 20.84 -8.41
C LEU A 286 -17.30 21.30 -7.63
N PRO A 287 -17.37 22.46 -6.95
CA PRO A 287 -16.27 22.89 -6.09
C PRO A 287 -15.99 21.85 -5.00
N GLY A 288 -14.73 21.48 -4.80
CA GLY A 288 -14.38 20.38 -3.88
C GLY A 288 -14.83 20.62 -2.44
N ASN A 289 -14.81 21.87 -1.97
CA ASN A 289 -15.35 22.23 -0.65
C ASN A 289 -16.87 21.99 -0.52
N ALA A 290 -17.63 22.04 -1.62
CA ALA A 290 -19.06 21.76 -1.62
C ALA A 290 -19.31 20.25 -1.53
N ALA A 291 -18.50 19.45 -2.24
CA ALA A 291 -18.50 18.00 -2.12
C ALA A 291 -18.15 17.55 -0.68
N ASP A 292 -17.12 18.14 -0.09
CA ASP A 292 -16.70 17.88 1.30
C ASP A 292 -17.81 18.22 2.30
N TYR A 293 -18.53 19.33 2.07
CA TYR A 293 -19.67 19.73 2.89
C TYR A 293 -20.83 18.71 2.81
N ILE A 294 -21.20 18.26 1.60
CA ILE A 294 -22.23 17.24 1.39
C ILE A 294 -21.81 15.91 2.03
N MET A 295 -20.55 15.51 1.88
CA MET A 295 -20.01 14.30 2.51
C MET A 295 -20.11 14.40 4.05
N ALA A 296 -19.68 15.51 4.66
CA ALA A 296 -19.79 15.72 6.10
C ALA A 296 -21.26 15.74 6.58
N ARG A 297 -22.17 16.34 5.80
CA ARG A 297 -23.60 16.32 6.11
C ARG A 297 -24.19 14.92 6.02
N SER A 298 -23.75 14.10 5.05
CA SER A 298 -24.16 12.71 4.92
C SER A 298 -23.76 11.86 6.13
N ALA A 299 -22.53 12.03 6.63
CA ALA A 299 -22.06 11.38 7.86
C ALA A 299 -22.93 11.78 9.06
N ARG A 300 -23.25 13.07 9.19
CA ARG A 300 -24.12 13.56 10.27
C ARG A 300 -25.53 12.99 10.21
N LEU A 301 -26.15 12.94 9.03
CA LEU A 301 -27.47 12.33 8.85
C LEU A 301 -27.47 10.84 9.24
N PHE A 302 -26.40 10.11 8.90
CA PHE A 302 -26.24 8.72 9.34
C PHE A 302 -26.13 8.61 10.87
N GLN A 303 -25.37 9.50 11.52
CA GLN A 303 -25.23 9.53 12.97
C GLN A 303 -26.57 9.82 13.68
N GLU A 304 -27.30 10.82 13.20
CA GLU A 304 -28.64 11.18 13.69
C GLU A 304 -29.62 9.99 13.57
N ALA A 305 -29.59 9.28 12.44
CA ALA A 305 -30.47 8.13 12.20
C ALA A 305 -30.14 6.89 13.05
N ASN A 306 -28.91 6.76 13.55
CA ASN A 306 -28.43 5.60 14.30
C ASN A 306 -28.16 5.92 15.79
N GLY A 307 -28.65 7.04 16.30
CA GLY A 307 -28.63 7.34 17.75
C GLY A 307 -27.23 7.58 18.33
N PHE A 308 -26.30 8.09 17.53
CA PHE A 308 -24.96 8.40 18.02
C PHE A 308 -25.02 9.50 19.10
N PRO A 309 -24.10 9.51 20.09
CA PRO A 309 -23.98 10.62 21.02
C PRO A 309 -23.63 11.91 20.29
N GLU A 310 -24.29 13.03 20.62
CA GLU A 310 -24.12 14.31 19.91
C GLU A 310 -22.67 14.80 19.90
N GLU A 311 -21.90 14.51 20.95
CA GLU A 311 -20.48 14.84 21.05
C GLU A 311 -19.61 14.10 20.03
N THR A 312 -20.09 12.99 19.47
CA THR A 312 -19.40 12.21 18.44
C THR A 312 -19.68 12.71 17.02
N PHE A 313 -20.59 13.68 16.85
CA PHE A 313 -21.00 14.13 15.53
C PHE A 313 -19.85 14.74 14.74
N HIS A 314 -19.75 14.35 13.47
CA HIS A 314 -18.80 14.96 12.56
C HIS A 314 -19.08 16.47 12.47
N ARG A 315 -18.03 17.29 12.67
CA ARG A 315 -18.15 18.73 12.44
C ARG A 315 -18.42 18.96 10.96
N THR A 316 -19.49 19.69 10.68
CA THR A 316 -19.77 20.19 9.34
C THR A 316 -18.81 21.36 9.06
N PRO A 317 -18.01 21.33 7.97
CA PRO A 317 -17.13 22.45 7.65
C PRO A 317 -17.95 23.73 7.46
N GLU A 318 -17.42 24.88 7.86
CA GLU A 318 -18.03 26.16 7.49
C GLU A 318 -17.88 26.36 5.98
N PHE A 319 -19.01 26.59 5.30
CA PHE A 319 -19.04 26.78 3.86
C PHE A 319 -19.47 28.22 3.55
N ASP A 320 -18.49 29.08 3.25
CA ASP A 320 -18.74 30.49 2.97
C ASP A 320 -19.26 30.71 1.55
N LEU A 321 -20.51 31.14 1.45
CA LEU A 321 -21.08 31.69 0.22
C LEU A 321 -20.44 33.06 -0.07
N ASN A 322 -19.79 33.20 -1.21
CA ASN A 322 -19.14 34.43 -1.64
C ASN A 322 -19.33 34.66 -3.15
N LYS A 323 -19.05 35.88 -3.63
CA LYS A 323 -19.23 36.23 -5.05
C LYS A 323 -18.48 35.33 -6.04
N LYS A 324 -17.45 34.59 -5.62
CA LYS A 324 -16.67 33.71 -6.50
C LYS A 324 -17.28 32.33 -6.66
N ASN A 325 -17.98 31.80 -5.64
CA ASN A 325 -18.58 30.46 -5.69
C ASN A 325 -20.10 30.47 -5.90
N GLN A 326 -20.76 31.63 -5.86
CA GLN A 326 -22.20 31.77 -6.07
C GLN A 326 -22.68 31.12 -7.37
N ASP A 327 -22.11 31.54 -8.50
CA ASP A 327 -22.52 31.02 -9.82
C ASP A 327 -22.25 29.51 -9.96
N GLU A 328 -21.20 29.01 -9.32
CA GLU A 328 -20.84 27.59 -9.35
C GLU A 328 -21.88 26.78 -8.57
N LEU A 329 -22.27 27.22 -7.37
CA LEU A 329 -23.24 26.53 -6.52
C LEU A 329 -24.67 26.63 -7.03
N ASP A 330 -25.02 27.77 -7.63
CA ASP A 330 -26.31 27.96 -8.32
C ASP A 330 -26.48 26.97 -9.46
N ALA A 331 -25.42 26.74 -10.23
CA ALA A 331 -25.45 25.75 -11.29
C ALA A 331 -25.78 24.35 -10.77
N PHE A 332 -25.48 24.03 -9.51
CA PHE A 332 -25.82 22.77 -8.86
C PHE A 332 -27.11 22.80 -8.03
N GLY A 333 -27.85 23.91 -8.03
CA GLY A 333 -29.07 24.08 -7.25
C GLY A 333 -28.84 24.06 -5.73
N LEU A 334 -27.66 24.50 -5.28
CA LEU A 334 -27.25 24.47 -3.86
C LEU A 334 -27.48 25.81 -3.13
N ILE A 335 -28.08 26.80 -3.79
CA ILE A 335 -28.38 28.11 -3.21
C ILE A 335 -29.85 28.46 -3.40
N LYS A 336 -30.35 29.35 -2.54
CA LYS A 336 -31.63 30.03 -2.72
C LYS A 336 -31.43 31.39 -3.39
N VAL A 337 -32.30 31.69 -4.35
CA VAL A 337 -32.36 32.99 -5.04
C VAL A 337 -33.66 33.73 -4.67
N ASP A 338 -33.59 35.06 -4.58
CA ASP A 338 -34.77 35.92 -4.39
C ASP A 338 -35.59 36.05 -5.68
N ASP A 339 -36.76 36.69 -5.59
CA ASP A 339 -37.65 36.95 -6.74
C ASP A 339 -37.00 37.80 -7.86
N PHE A 340 -35.84 38.41 -7.58
CA PHE A 340 -35.05 39.20 -8.51
C PHE A 340 -33.82 38.44 -9.04
N GLY A 341 -33.68 37.15 -8.73
CA GLY A 341 -32.58 36.29 -9.16
C GLY A 341 -31.26 36.52 -8.40
N ARG A 342 -31.30 37.14 -7.21
CA ARG A 342 -30.11 37.38 -6.39
C ARG A 342 -29.94 36.28 -5.36
N CYS A 343 -28.73 35.74 -5.26
CA CYS A 343 -28.37 34.74 -4.26
C CYS A 343 -28.52 35.28 -2.82
N ILE A 344 -29.23 34.54 -1.97
CA ILE A 344 -29.51 34.90 -0.58
C ILE A 344 -28.66 34.07 0.39
N GLU A 345 -28.77 32.74 0.30
CA GLU A 345 -28.18 31.79 1.24
C GLU A 345 -28.02 30.40 0.60
N LEU A 346 -27.34 29.49 1.30
CA LEU A 346 -27.27 28.07 0.92
C LEU A 346 -28.65 27.41 1.08
N ASP A 347 -29.00 26.54 0.14
CA ASP A 347 -30.18 25.70 0.27
C ASP A 347 -29.86 24.44 1.08
N HIS A 348 -30.00 24.54 2.40
CA HIS A 348 -29.79 23.41 3.31
C HIS A 348 -30.71 22.22 3.02
N ALA A 349 -31.92 22.44 2.48
CA ALA A 349 -32.81 21.34 2.13
C ALA A 349 -32.33 20.58 0.89
N ALA A 350 -31.82 21.31 -0.13
CA ALA A 350 -31.19 20.70 -1.29
C ALA A 350 -29.92 19.92 -0.92
N ILE A 351 -29.11 20.47 0.00
CA ILE A 351 -27.91 19.79 0.51
C ILE A 351 -28.27 18.50 1.27
N ASP A 352 -29.27 18.55 2.16
CA ASP A 352 -29.74 17.37 2.88
C ASP A 352 -30.28 16.30 1.92
N ALA A 353 -31.01 16.71 0.87
CA ALA A 353 -31.47 15.81 -0.17
C ALA A 353 -30.30 15.16 -0.92
N ALA A 354 -29.28 15.95 -1.29
CA ALA A 354 -28.07 15.43 -1.93
C ALA A 354 -27.31 14.45 -1.02
N ALA A 355 -27.18 14.78 0.27
CA ALA A 355 -26.52 13.94 1.27
C ALA A 355 -27.24 12.61 1.50
N ARG A 356 -28.59 12.60 1.58
CA ARG A 356 -29.39 11.36 1.68
C ARG A 356 -29.22 10.49 0.44
N ARG A 357 -29.29 11.08 -0.75
CA ARG A 357 -29.06 10.37 -2.01
C ARG A 357 -27.66 9.77 -2.09
N TYR A 358 -26.66 10.46 -1.57
CA TYR A 358 -25.30 9.93 -1.50
C TYR A 358 -25.22 8.70 -0.58
N LEU A 359 -25.87 8.71 0.60
CA LEU A 359 -25.97 7.55 1.49
C LEU A 359 -26.68 6.36 0.82
N GLU A 360 -27.82 6.62 0.18
CA GLU A 360 -28.60 5.63 -0.55
C GLU A 360 -27.78 5.02 -1.70
N TYR A 361 -27.11 5.88 -2.48
CA TYR A 361 -26.25 5.46 -3.58
C TYR A 361 -25.09 4.58 -3.11
N LYS A 362 -24.38 4.99 -2.04
CA LYS A 362 -23.30 4.18 -1.45
C LYS A 362 -23.80 2.80 -1.03
N THR A 363 -24.95 2.75 -0.38
CA THR A 363 -25.55 1.50 0.09
C THR A 363 -25.95 0.59 -1.07
N ALA A 364 -26.60 1.15 -2.10
CA ALA A 364 -27.06 0.41 -3.27
C ALA A 364 -25.93 -0.13 -4.15
N GLN A 365 -24.73 0.48 -4.09
CA GLN A 365 -23.59 0.14 -4.92
C GLN A 365 -22.45 -0.54 -4.14
N HIS A 366 -22.68 -0.91 -2.87
CA HIS A 366 -21.67 -1.46 -1.96
C HIS A 366 -20.40 -0.59 -1.90
N LEU A 367 -20.59 0.72 -1.78
CA LEU A 367 -19.49 1.67 -1.65
C LEU A 367 -19.36 2.13 -0.20
N LEU A 368 -18.12 2.35 0.21
CA LEU A 368 -17.77 2.91 1.51
C LEU A 368 -16.84 4.10 1.27
N ASP A 369 -17.05 5.23 1.92
CA ASP A 369 -16.00 6.23 2.08
C ASP A 369 -15.20 5.97 3.37
N PHE A 370 -14.17 6.78 3.63
CA PHE A 370 -13.37 6.63 4.84
C PHE A 370 -14.15 6.89 6.13
N ASN A 371 -15.17 7.75 6.12
CA ASN A 371 -16.00 8.01 7.30
C ASN A 371 -16.88 6.79 7.61
N ASP A 372 -17.41 6.12 6.59
CA ASP A 372 -18.25 4.93 6.75
C ASP A 372 -17.54 3.82 7.53
N LEU A 373 -16.22 3.70 7.39
CA LEU A 373 -15.45 2.70 8.15
C LEU A 373 -15.61 2.91 9.66
N LEU A 374 -15.54 4.16 10.13
CA LEU A 374 -15.70 4.49 11.55
C LEU A 374 -17.18 4.44 11.96
N LEU A 375 -18.06 5.05 11.17
CA LEU A 375 -19.49 5.14 11.46
C LEU A 375 -20.14 3.76 11.55
N LYS A 376 -19.91 2.90 10.55
CA LYS A 376 -20.50 1.56 10.55
C LYS A 376 -19.89 0.67 11.63
N ALA A 377 -18.60 0.81 11.92
CA ALA A 377 -17.96 0.05 13.00
C ALA A 377 -18.55 0.43 14.37
N TRP A 378 -18.74 1.73 14.62
CA TRP A 378 -19.40 2.19 15.84
C TRP A 378 -20.84 1.66 15.94
N ALA A 379 -21.63 1.82 14.86
CA ALA A 379 -23.03 1.37 14.86
C ALA A 379 -23.16 -0.14 15.09
N TRP A 380 -22.25 -0.93 14.53
CA TRP A 380 -22.21 -2.37 14.74
C TRP A 380 -21.80 -2.75 16.16
N LEU A 381 -20.78 -2.10 16.74
CA LEU A 381 -20.37 -2.31 18.13
C LEU A 381 -21.50 -1.95 19.10
N ASP A 382 -22.24 -0.86 18.82
CA ASP A 382 -23.39 -0.46 19.63
C ASP A 382 -24.55 -1.46 19.56
N ALA A 383 -24.82 -1.98 18.37
CA ALA A 383 -25.84 -3.01 18.15
C ALA A 383 -25.44 -4.42 18.64
N THR A 384 -24.15 -4.67 18.89
CA THR A 384 -23.60 -6.01 19.21
C THR A 384 -22.82 -5.98 20.53
N PRO A 385 -23.50 -6.02 21.69
CA PRO A 385 -22.84 -5.93 23.00
C PRO A 385 -21.77 -7.01 23.26
N GLU A 386 -21.92 -8.20 22.68
CA GLU A 386 -20.96 -9.32 22.80
C GLU A 386 -19.61 -9.02 22.13
N ALA A 387 -19.60 -8.14 21.12
CA ALA A 387 -18.38 -7.71 20.43
C ALA A 387 -17.65 -6.56 21.16
N CYS A 388 -18.33 -5.90 22.10
CA CYS A 388 -17.72 -4.91 22.99
C CYS A 388 -16.84 -5.59 24.05
N GLY A 389 -15.87 -4.86 24.60
CA GLY A 389 -15.00 -5.40 25.64
C GLY A 389 -14.16 -6.58 25.17
N ARG A 390 -13.61 -6.53 23.95
CA ARG A 390 -12.78 -7.60 23.40
C ARG A 390 -11.34 -7.58 23.94
N TYR A 391 -10.79 -6.40 24.20
CA TYR A 391 -9.35 -6.24 24.50
C TYR A 391 -9.16 -5.82 25.95
N ALA A 392 -8.41 -6.60 26.72
CA ALA A 392 -8.03 -6.25 28.09
C ALA A 392 -6.86 -5.25 28.14
N TRP A 393 -6.11 -5.13 27.04
CA TRP A 393 -4.94 -4.26 26.99
C TRP A 393 -4.98 -3.40 25.72
N ILE A 394 -5.12 -2.09 25.87
CA ILE A 394 -5.13 -1.14 24.76
C ILE A 394 -4.09 -0.06 24.98
N GLN A 395 -3.33 0.26 23.92
CA GLN A 395 -2.55 1.49 23.86
C GLN A 395 -2.82 2.25 22.56
N VAL A 396 -2.87 3.58 22.68
CA VAL A 396 -3.20 4.48 21.58
C VAL A 396 -2.17 5.60 21.49
N ASP A 397 -1.50 5.73 20.34
CA ASP A 397 -0.54 6.82 20.07
C ASP A 397 -1.20 7.99 19.34
N GLU A 398 -0.67 9.19 19.57
CA GLU A 398 -1.14 10.47 19.03
C GLU A 398 -2.63 10.74 19.30
N VAL A 399 -3.10 10.47 20.52
CA VAL A 399 -4.51 10.62 20.94
C VAL A 399 -5.07 12.03 20.66
N GLN A 400 -4.22 13.06 20.68
CA GLN A 400 -4.64 14.42 20.35
C GLN A 400 -5.20 14.54 18.93
N ASP A 401 -4.87 13.60 18.04
CA ASP A 401 -5.31 13.61 16.66
C ASP A 401 -6.60 12.84 16.41
N LEU A 402 -7.11 12.10 17.41
CA LEU A 402 -8.35 11.34 17.30
C LEU A 402 -9.59 12.22 17.44
N SER A 403 -10.63 11.87 16.68
CA SER A 403 -11.96 12.47 16.82
C SER A 403 -12.72 11.87 18.01
N PRO A 404 -13.76 12.55 18.52
CA PRO A 404 -14.60 12.01 19.59
C PRO A 404 -15.24 10.65 19.25
N LEU A 405 -15.67 10.45 17.99
CA LEU A 405 -16.16 9.16 17.50
C LEU A 405 -15.10 8.06 17.63
N GLN A 406 -13.87 8.35 17.25
CA GLN A 406 -12.77 7.39 17.33
C GLN A 406 -12.46 7.00 18.78
N LEU A 407 -12.46 7.96 19.71
CA LEU A 407 -12.32 7.67 21.14
C LEU A 407 -13.45 6.78 21.65
N ASP A 408 -14.68 7.01 21.20
CA ASP A 408 -15.81 6.22 21.64
C ASP A 408 -15.76 4.77 21.13
N ILE A 409 -15.28 4.56 19.90
CA ILE A 409 -14.96 3.22 19.38
C ILE A 409 -13.91 2.53 20.29
N VAL A 410 -12.83 3.23 20.66
CA VAL A 410 -11.80 2.65 21.54
C VAL A 410 -12.38 2.26 22.90
N LYS A 411 -13.26 3.09 23.48
CA LYS A 411 -13.95 2.76 24.74
C LYS A 411 -14.81 1.50 24.62
N LYS A 412 -15.57 1.34 23.53
CA LYS A 412 -16.40 0.15 23.29
C LYS A 412 -15.58 -1.13 23.13
N LEU A 413 -14.37 -1.04 22.57
CA LEU A 413 -13.48 -2.20 22.38
C LEU A 413 -12.77 -2.65 23.67
N TRP A 414 -12.64 -1.77 24.65
CA TRP A 414 -11.89 -2.03 25.86
C TRP A 414 -12.71 -2.82 26.89
N ASN A 415 -12.13 -3.89 27.42
CA ASN A 415 -12.76 -4.71 28.46
C ASN A 415 -12.36 -4.23 29.84
N ASP A 416 -13.08 -3.28 30.42
CA ASP A 416 -12.77 -2.79 31.77
C ASP A 416 -13.30 -3.67 32.91
N SER A 417 -13.95 -4.79 32.60
CA SER A 417 -14.49 -5.74 33.58
C SER A 417 -13.48 -6.79 34.06
N ILE A 418 -12.38 -6.98 33.32
CA ILE A 418 -11.33 -7.96 33.66
C ILE A 418 -10.34 -7.33 34.65
N ASP A 419 -9.92 -8.11 35.65
CA ASP A 419 -8.85 -7.70 36.57
C ASP A 419 -7.52 -7.53 35.81
N ARG A 420 -6.78 -6.46 36.11
CA ARG A 420 -5.58 -6.03 35.35
C ARG A 420 -5.84 -5.64 33.88
N SER A 421 -7.02 -5.11 33.59
CA SER A 421 -7.30 -4.46 32.30
C SER A 421 -6.80 -3.02 32.27
N VAL A 422 -6.19 -2.61 31.16
CA VAL A 422 -5.56 -1.29 31.01
C VAL A 422 -5.81 -0.65 29.64
N CYS A 423 -6.10 0.64 29.63
CA CYS A 423 -6.20 1.46 28.43
C CYS A 423 -5.35 2.73 28.60
N VAL A 424 -4.34 2.88 27.74
CA VAL A 424 -3.36 3.98 27.82
C VAL A 424 -3.35 4.81 26.55
N TYR A 425 -3.62 6.11 26.70
CA TYR A 425 -3.53 7.09 25.63
C TYR A 425 -2.22 7.87 25.73
N PHE A 426 -1.48 7.98 24.64
CA PHE A 426 -0.28 8.80 24.52
C PHE A 426 -0.57 10.03 23.67
N GLY A 427 -0.21 11.22 24.17
CA GLY A 427 -0.51 12.46 23.46
C GLY A 427 0.42 13.62 23.77
N ASP A 428 0.27 14.68 22.97
CA ASP A 428 0.95 15.97 23.16
C ASP A 428 0.02 17.13 22.74
N GLU A 429 -0.38 17.95 23.71
CA GLU A 429 -1.24 19.13 23.51
C GLU A 429 -0.65 20.09 22.48
N GLN A 430 0.68 20.23 22.44
CA GLN A 430 1.34 21.26 21.64
C GLN A 430 1.57 20.82 20.20
N GLN A 431 1.32 19.54 19.88
CA GLN A 431 1.35 19.01 18.53
C GLN A 431 -0.04 18.88 17.88
N ALA A 432 -1.11 19.35 18.53
CA ALA A 432 -2.47 19.33 17.98
C ALA A 432 -2.69 20.37 16.85
N ILE A 433 -2.45 19.98 15.58
CA ILE A 433 -2.48 20.88 14.41
C ILE A 433 -3.45 20.47 13.27
N PHE A 434 -4.39 19.53 13.48
CA PHE A 434 -5.46 19.26 12.49
C PHE A 434 -6.86 19.53 13.03
N SER A 435 -7.07 20.72 13.60
CA SER A 435 -8.36 21.18 14.15
C SER A 435 -9.51 21.12 13.14
N PHE A 436 -9.23 21.32 11.85
CA PHE A 436 -10.21 21.23 10.75
C PHE A 436 -10.85 19.84 10.60
N MET A 437 -10.27 18.79 11.19
CA MET A 437 -10.84 17.43 11.23
C MET A 437 -11.67 17.13 12.50
N GLY A 438 -11.80 18.07 13.45
CA GLY A 438 -12.47 17.86 14.75
C GLY A 438 -11.60 18.23 15.96
N ALA A 439 -12.23 18.68 17.05
CA ALA A 439 -11.60 19.44 18.16
C ALA A 439 -10.65 18.65 19.07
N LYS A 440 -9.37 19.02 19.07
CA LYS A 440 -8.25 18.22 19.61
C LYS A 440 -7.83 18.52 21.05
N LEU A 441 -7.99 19.78 21.50
CA LEU A 441 -7.75 20.13 22.90
C LEU A 441 -8.91 19.70 23.79
N ASP A 442 -10.13 19.73 23.25
CA ASP A 442 -11.31 19.30 24.00
C ASP A 442 -11.27 17.78 24.23
N THR A 443 -10.78 17.00 23.26
CA THR A 443 -10.41 15.58 23.42
C THR A 443 -9.48 15.38 24.61
N LEU A 444 -8.32 16.05 24.63
CA LEU A 444 -7.36 15.91 25.73
C LEU A 444 -7.93 16.39 27.08
N ARG A 445 -8.65 17.51 27.10
CA ARG A 445 -9.34 18.02 28.30
C ARG A 445 -10.40 17.07 28.83
N ALA A 446 -11.14 16.38 27.94
CA ALA A 446 -12.13 15.38 28.34
C ALA A 446 -11.45 14.13 28.94
N LEU A 447 -10.34 13.69 28.36
CA LEU A 447 -9.53 12.60 28.90
C LEU A 447 -8.92 12.97 30.26
N HIS A 448 -8.43 14.20 30.42
CA HIS A 448 -7.88 14.75 31.67
C HIS A 448 -8.83 14.59 32.87
N LYS A 449 -10.14 14.71 32.63
CA LYS A 449 -11.18 14.56 33.66
C LYS A 449 -11.47 13.12 34.07
N THR A 450 -11.09 12.14 33.24
CA THR A 450 -11.55 10.75 33.35
C THR A 450 -10.42 9.71 33.44
N HIS A 451 -9.17 10.14 33.28
CA HIS A 451 -7.99 9.28 33.23
C HIS A 451 -6.96 9.74 34.26
N GLU A 452 -6.20 8.79 34.80
CA GLU A 452 -5.00 9.11 35.57
C GLU A 452 -3.91 9.66 34.64
N ILE A 453 -3.26 10.74 35.07
CA ILE A 453 -2.39 11.53 34.21
C ILE A 453 -0.94 11.30 34.57
N HIS A 454 -0.19 10.87 33.56
CA HIS A 454 1.25 10.64 33.64
C HIS A 454 1.94 11.65 32.75
N ARG A 455 3.07 12.20 33.19
CA ARG A 455 3.81 13.22 32.43
C ARG A 455 5.24 12.79 32.24
N LEU A 456 5.72 12.90 31.00
CA LEU A 456 7.11 12.63 30.68
C LEU A 456 7.89 13.93 30.55
N TYR A 457 9.01 14.02 31.28
CA TYR A 457 9.83 15.23 31.29
C TYR A 457 11.14 15.07 30.53
N ARG A 458 11.70 13.87 30.42
CA ARG A 458 13.03 13.67 29.85
C ARG A 458 12.99 13.64 28.32
N ASN A 459 13.79 14.50 27.67
CA ASN A 459 13.92 14.58 26.21
C ASN A 459 15.24 13.98 25.73
N PHE A 460 15.16 12.92 24.92
CA PHE A 460 16.30 12.17 24.38
C PHE A 460 16.75 12.70 23.02
N ARG A 461 15.91 13.51 22.38
CA ARG A 461 16.02 13.83 20.97
C ARG A 461 16.78 15.12 20.76
N SER A 462 16.28 16.21 21.34
CA SER A 462 16.79 17.56 21.09
C SER A 462 17.85 17.93 22.13
N PRO A 463 19.00 18.48 21.71
CA PRO A 463 19.98 19.06 22.62
C PRO A 463 19.38 20.26 23.36
N ASP A 464 19.96 20.57 24.51
CA ASP A 464 19.56 21.67 25.40
C ASP A 464 19.39 23.03 24.69
N TYR A 465 20.29 23.42 23.79
CA TYR A 465 20.16 24.70 23.08
C TYR A 465 18.92 24.80 22.18
N LEU A 466 18.47 23.68 21.58
CA LEU A 466 17.22 23.63 20.82
C LEU A 466 16.02 23.55 21.76
N LEU A 467 16.09 22.66 22.76
CA LEU A 467 14.97 22.42 23.65
C LEU A 467 14.62 23.65 24.50
N ASN A 468 15.61 24.41 24.97
CA ASN A 468 15.39 25.65 25.71
C ASN A 468 14.64 26.69 24.87
N MET A 469 14.96 26.78 23.57
CA MET A 469 14.23 27.64 22.63
C MET A 469 12.80 27.14 22.42
N PHE A 470 12.59 25.83 22.20
CA PHE A 470 11.25 25.25 22.07
C PHE A 470 10.40 25.48 23.31
N ASN A 471 10.97 25.28 24.50
CA ASN A 471 10.31 25.48 25.78
C ASN A 471 9.93 26.95 25.98
N THR A 472 10.82 27.88 25.62
CA THR A 472 10.53 29.32 25.69
C THR A 472 9.36 29.68 24.76
N TYR A 473 9.34 29.13 23.54
CA TYR A 473 8.24 29.32 22.61
C TYR A 473 6.93 28.74 23.16
N ALA A 474 6.96 27.49 23.63
CA ALA A 474 5.80 26.81 24.19
C ALA A 474 5.20 27.58 25.38
N GLN A 475 6.04 28.06 26.30
CA GLN A 475 5.59 28.83 27.45
C GLN A 475 5.00 30.19 27.05
N ARG A 476 5.73 30.96 26.24
CA ARG A 476 5.38 32.37 25.98
C ARG A 476 4.36 32.58 24.87
N VAL A 477 4.30 31.66 23.90
CA VAL A 477 3.43 31.77 22.72
C VAL A 477 2.26 30.80 22.80
N LEU A 478 2.51 29.55 23.21
CA LEU A 478 1.46 28.53 23.35
C LEU A 478 0.81 28.50 24.74
N GLU A 479 1.19 29.42 25.63
CA GLU A 479 0.67 29.52 27.00
C GLU A 479 0.85 28.20 27.80
N CYS A 480 1.93 27.46 27.52
CA CYS A 480 2.23 26.20 28.20
C CYS A 480 2.69 26.45 29.65
N ASP A 481 2.17 25.65 30.57
CA ASP A 481 2.62 25.70 31.97
C ASP A 481 4.11 25.32 32.07
N PRO A 482 4.95 26.14 32.72
CA PRO A 482 6.36 25.83 32.94
C PRO A 482 6.63 24.47 33.58
N GLU A 483 5.71 24.01 34.44
CA GLU A 483 5.82 22.70 35.10
C GLU A 483 5.77 21.53 34.10
N PHE A 484 5.18 21.74 32.91
CA PHE A 484 5.01 20.70 31.89
C PHE A 484 6.10 20.70 30.81
N LEU A 485 7.10 21.57 30.93
CA LEU A 485 8.15 21.68 29.92
C LEU A 485 9.19 20.55 30.07
N PRO A 486 9.59 19.89 28.97
CA PRO A 486 10.58 18.83 29.00
C PRO A 486 11.99 19.36 29.30
N LYS A 487 12.84 18.50 29.87
CA LYS A 487 14.26 18.73 30.17
C LYS A 487 15.13 17.92 29.23
N ALA A 488 16.17 18.55 28.69
CA ALA A 488 17.08 17.90 27.76
C ALA A 488 17.99 16.94 28.51
N GLU A 489 18.15 15.73 27.97
CA GLU A 489 19.19 14.81 28.41
C GLU A 489 20.53 15.11 27.73
N LYS A 490 20.48 15.51 26.46
CA LYS A 490 21.66 15.84 25.67
C LYS A 490 22.07 17.28 25.96
N THR A 491 23.10 17.45 26.77
CA THR A 491 23.81 18.73 26.91
C THR A 491 24.98 18.74 25.94
N VAL A 492 24.87 19.51 24.86
CA VAL A 492 25.91 19.58 23.82
C VAL A 492 26.21 21.04 23.55
N ALA A 493 27.50 21.37 23.41
CA ALA A 493 27.89 22.71 23.01
C ALA A 493 27.18 23.08 21.70
N ARG A 494 26.44 24.20 21.72
CA ARG A 494 25.73 24.74 20.56
C ARG A 494 26.75 24.92 19.41
N PRO A 495 26.58 24.24 18.26
CA PRO A 495 27.42 24.48 17.10
C PRO A 495 27.27 25.91 16.59
N GLU A 496 28.33 26.47 16.03
CA GLU A 496 28.27 27.75 15.32
C GLU A 496 27.28 27.64 14.15
N GLY A 497 26.41 28.63 13.97
CA GLY A 497 25.38 28.61 12.92
C GLY A 497 24.19 27.70 13.22
N ALA A 498 24.10 27.07 14.39
CA ALA A 498 23.04 26.10 14.68
C ALA A 498 21.64 26.70 14.77
N LEU A 499 21.52 27.98 15.14
CA LEU A 499 20.24 28.71 15.19
C LEU A 499 20.38 30.03 14.46
N ARG A 500 19.84 30.11 13.24
CA ARG A 500 19.92 31.31 12.40
C ARG A 500 18.52 31.83 12.06
N ALA A 501 18.33 33.13 12.19
CA ALA A 501 17.15 33.82 11.71
C ALA A 501 17.59 34.87 10.68
N ILE A 502 17.34 34.59 9.41
CA ILE A 502 17.92 35.34 8.29
C ILE A 502 16.82 36.15 7.61
N ARG A 503 17.03 37.46 7.54
CA ARG A 503 16.13 38.38 6.85
C ARG A 503 16.62 38.56 5.42
N THR A 504 15.78 38.27 4.44
CA THR A 504 16.10 38.41 3.01
C THR A 504 15.34 39.60 2.42
N ALA A 505 15.79 40.17 1.31
CA ALA A 505 15.14 41.36 0.73
C ALA A 505 13.76 41.00 0.15
N THR A 506 13.70 39.89 -0.58
CA THR A 506 12.53 39.44 -1.34
C THR A 506 12.37 37.92 -1.29
N PRO A 507 11.21 37.35 -1.67
CA PRO A 507 11.03 35.90 -1.78
C PRO A 507 12.03 35.26 -2.76
N GLN A 508 12.42 35.96 -3.83
CA GLN A 508 13.45 35.49 -4.75
C GLN A 508 14.82 35.37 -4.08
N SER A 509 15.24 36.37 -3.29
CA SER A 509 16.50 36.27 -2.53
C SER A 509 16.44 35.20 -1.45
N GLN A 510 15.25 34.90 -0.91
CA GLN A 510 15.06 33.73 -0.04
C GLN A 510 15.36 32.43 -0.80
N LEU A 511 14.83 32.25 -2.01
CA LEU A 511 15.09 31.05 -2.80
C LEU A 511 16.58 30.84 -3.08
N MET A 512 17.31 31.90 -3.41
CA MET A 512 18.77 31.84 -3.59
C MET A 512 19.49 31.41 -2.30
N LEU A 513 19.14 32.04 -1.17
CA LEU A 513 19.68 31.67 0.13
C LEU A 513 19.43 30.20 0.48
N LEU A 514 18.24 29.66 0.14
CA LEU A 514 17.95 28.24 0.39
C LEU A 514 18.90 27.31 -0.38
N CYS A 515 19.27 27.66 -1.62
CA CYS A 515 20.26 26.91 -2.38
C CYS A 515 21.64 26.98 -1.70
N ASP A 516 22.08 28.19 -1.32
CA ASP A 516 23.38 28.40 -0.67
C ASP A 516 23.50 27.65 0.67
N LEU A 517 22.43 27.64 1.47
CA LEU A 517 22.36 26.91 2.73
C LEU A 517 22.51 25.39 2.55
N LEU A 518 22.18 24.88 1.37
CA LEU A 518 22.21 23.45 1.04
C LEU A 518 23.54 22.98 0.45
N GLU A 519 24.39 23.88 -0.06
CA GLU A 519 25.73 23.55 -0.59
C GLU A 519 26.73 23.17 0.52
N GLY A 520 26.61 23.76 1.70
CA GLY A 520 27.50 23.52 2.85
C GLY A 520 27.10 22.34 3.76
N ARG A 521 26.12 21.53 3.36
CA ARG A 521 25.57 20.47 4.22
C ARG A 521 26.43 19.20 4.22
N ARG A 522 26.33 18.44 5.29
CA ARG A 522 26.92 17.09 5.37
C ARG A 522 26.07 16.09 4.57
N PRO A 523 26.65 15.28 3.66
CA PRO A 523 25.90 14.36 2.82
C PRO A 523 25.10 13.30 3.59
N GLU A 524 25.51 12.95 4.80
CA GLU A 524 24.85 11.97 5.65
C GLU A 524 23.64 12.52 6.43
N GLU A 525 23.56 13.85 6.59
CA GLU A 525 22.52 14.50 7.38
C GLU A 525 21.27 14.76 6.54
N THR A 526 20.11 14.62 7.17
CA THR A 526 18.82 14.93 6.57
C THR A 526 18.44 16.40 6.80
N THR A 527 18.03 17.10 5.74
CA THR A 527 17.58 18.49 5.79
C THR A 527 16.15 18.60 5.29
N ALA A 528 15.25 19.22 6.06
CA ALA A 528 13.91 19.56 5.60
C ALA A 528 13.71 21.06 5.42
N VAL A 529 13.18 21.43 4.26
CA VAL A 529 12.66 22.77 3.97
C VAL A 529 11.15 22.73 4.21
N ILE A 530 10.73 23.30 5.33
CA ILE A 530 9.34 23.39 5.74
C ILE A 530 8.76 24.71 5.24
N VAL A 531 7.80 24.61 4.33
CA VAL A 531 7.14 25.76 3.70
C VAL A 531 5.69 25.92 4.18
N PRO A 532 5.13 27.13 4.14
CA PRO A 532 3.75 27.38 4.57
C PRO A 532 2.71 26.88 3.56
N SER A 533 3.05 26.74 2.27
CA SER A 533 2.09 26.39 1.21
C SER A 533 2.69 25.49 0.14
N ASN A 534 1.83 24.71 -0.55
CA ASN A 534 2.24 23.90 -1.69
C ASN A 534 2.83 24.76 -2.82
N ARG A 535 2.27 25.96 -3.05
CA ARG A 535 2.79 26.91 -4.05
C ARG A 535 4.24 27.31 -3.77
N GLU A 536 4.61 27.49 -2.51
CA GLU A 536 5.99 27.78 -2.14
C GLU A 536 6.87 26.53 -2.25
N ALA A 537 6.35 25.34 -1.92
CA ALA A 537 7.07 24.07 -2.15
C ALA A 537 7.45 23.90 -3.63
N ASP A 538 6.56 24.27 -4.54
CA ASP A 538 6.80 24.22 -5.99
C ASP A 538 7.88 25.22 -6.40
N ALA A 539 7.84 26.44 -5.87
CA ALA A 539 8.86 27.46 -6.16
C ALA A 539 10.25 27.05 -5.63
N VAL A 540 10.33 26.51 -4.41
CA VAL A 540 11.58 25.99 -3.82
C VAL A 540 12.12 24.82 -4.65
N SER A 541 11.26 23.86 -5.01
CA SER A 541 11.66 22.72 -5.83
C SER A 541 12.17 23.13 -7.21
N ALA A 542 11.51 24.10 -7.86
CA ALA A 542 11.98 24.65 -9.14
C ALA A 542 13.36 25.32 -9.01
N ALA A 543 13.59 26.08 -7.94
CA ALA A 543 14.89 26.70 -7.68
C ALA A 543 15.99 25.65 -7.43
N PHE A 544 15.70 24.59 -6.66
CA PHE A 544 16.65 23.50 -6.42
C PHE A 544 16.99 22.73 -7.70
N LYS A 545 15.99 22.46 -8.56
CA LYS A 545 16.23 21.85 -9.87
C LYS A 545 17.12 22.71 -10.76
N ALA A 546 16.95 24.03 -10.74
CA ALA A 546 17.78 24.95 -11.53
C ALA A 546 19.26 24.96 -11.09
N GLN A 547 19.55 24.54 -9.86
CA GLN A 547 20.90 24.42 -9.29
C GLN A 547 21.37 22.97 -9.17
N ASP A 548 20.68 22.01 -9.80
CA ASP A 548 20.99 20.58 -9.76
C ASP A 548 21.06 19.98 -8.33
N ILE A 549 20.27 20.52 -7.40
CA ILE A 549 20.18 20.01 -6.03
C ILE A 549 19.16 18.87 -6.00
N GLU A 550 19.65 17.66 -5.72
CA GLU A 550 18.80 16.48 -5.51
C GLU A 550 17.93 16.65 -4.24
N HIS A 551 16.62 16.41 -4.38
CA HIS A 551 15.65 16.57 -3.30
C HIS A 551 14.34 15.81 -3.54
N PHE A 552 13.71 15.41 -2.44
CA PHE A 552 12.36 14.84 -2.41
C PHE A 552 11.33 15.90 -2.01
N LYS A 553 10.49 16.32 -2.95
CA LYS A 553 9.31 17.16 -2.66
C LYS A 553 8.11 16.29 -2.34
N ILE A 554 7.57 16.42 -1.13
CA ILE A 554 6.25 15.86 -0.77
C ILE A 554 5.19 16.75 -1.45
N SER A 555 4.75 16.33 -2.63
CA SER A 555 4.07 17.20 -3.59
C SER A 555 2.66 17.63 -3.15
N GLY A 556 2.13 18.70 -3.75
CA GLY A 556 0.79 19.21 -3.44
C GLY A 556 -0.32 18.24 -3.80
N ASN A 557 -0.18 17.55 -4.93
CA ASN A 557 -1.08 16.50 -5.42
C ASN A 557 -0.43 15.14 -5.20
N ASP A 558 -1.01 14.36 -4.29
CA ASP A 558 -0.53 13.01 -3.98
C ASP A 558 -0.35 12.17 -5.24
N ILE A 559 0.85 11.63 -5.45
CA ILE A 559 1.18 10.82 -6.63
C ILE A 559 0.23 9.63 -6.78
N PHE A 560 -0.27 9.08 -5.67
CA PHE A 560 -1.20 7.96 -5.69
C PHE A 560 -2.61 8.33 -6.19
N ARG A 561 -2.89 9.62 -6.41
CA ARG A 561 -4.09 10.11 -7.09
C ARG A 561 -3.96 10.18 -8.61
N GLN A 562 -2.76 10.01 -9.16
CA GLN A 562 -2.55 10.13 -10.60
C GLN A 562 -3.22 8.98 -11.35
N ASN A 563 -3.69 9.27 -12.57
CA ASN A 563 -4.48 8.32 -13.36
C ASN A 563 -3.78 6.96 -13.53
N ILE A 564 -2.46 6.96 -13.74
CA ILE A 564 -1.69 5.72 -13.95
C ILE A 564 -1.69 4.82 -12.70
N LEU A 565 -1.49 5.38 -11.51
CA LEU A 565 -1.46 4.62 -10.26
C LEU A 565 -2.88 4.22 -9.84
N LYS A 566 -3.89 5.07 -10.06
CA LYS A 566 -5.29 4.68 -9.87
C LYS A 566 -5.71 3.55 -10.82
N ALA A 567 -5.26 3.56 -12.08
CA ALA A 567 -5.51 2.48 -13.03
C ALA A 567 -4.83 1.17 -12.58
N ALA A 568 -3.59 1.25 -12.10
CA ALA A 568 -2.86 0.09 -11.58
C ALA A 568 -3.52 -0.49 -10.31
N LYS A 569 -3.97 0.36 -9.38
CA LYS A 569 -4.75 -0.05 -8.19
C LYS A 569 -6.07 -0.73 -8.58
N ALA A 570 -6.79 -0.16 -9.55
CA ALA A 570 -8.01 -0.75 -10.09
C ALA A 570 -7.73 -2.12 -10.74
N TYR A 571 -6.64 -2.24 -11.50
CA TYR A 571 -6.21 -3.49 -12.10
C TYR A 571 -5.87 -4.56 -11.07
N LEU A 572 -5.09 -4.25 -10.02
CA LEU A 572 -4.84 -5.20 -8.92
C LEU A 572 -6.13 -5.66 -8.23
N SER A 573 -7.09 -4.75 -8.09
CA SER A 573 -8.40 -5.07 -7.50
C SER A 573 -9.23 -5.99 -8.42
N VAL A 574 -9.19 -5.78 -9.74
CA VAL A 574 -9.81 -6.66 -10.75
C VAL A 574 -9.10 -8.03 -10.80
N LEU A 575 -7.77 -8.06 -10.65
CA LEU A 575 -6.99 -9.29 -10.64
C LEU A 575 -7.34 -10.17 -9.44
N LYS A 576 -7.58 -9.55 -8.28
CA LYS A 576 -8.06 -10.25 -7.08
C LYS A 576 -9.51 -10.75 -7.27
N ASP A 577 -10.43 -9.84 -7.58
CA ASP A 577 -11.87 -10.14 -7.68
C ASP A 577 -12.47 -9.56 -8.97
N ASP A 578 -12.54 -10.37 -10.03
CA ASP A 578 -12.91 -9.91 -11.37
C ASP A 578 -14.43 -9.69 -11.58
N PHE A 579 -15.25 -9.94 -10.56
CA PHE A 579 -16.70 -9.74 -10.59
C PHE A 579 -17.14 -8.40 -9.98
N ARG A 580 -16.23 -7.65 -9.32
CA ARG A 580 -16.57 -6.35 -8.70
C ARG A 580 -16.68 -5.23 -9.74
N SER A 581 -17.86 -4.61 -9.86
CA SER A 581 -18.13 -3.56 -10.85
C SER A 581 -17.32 -2.27 -10.64
N ALA A 582 -17.04 -1.87 -9.39
CA ALA A 582 -16.38 -0.61 -9.09
C ALA A 582 -14.91 -0.55 -9.56
N PRO A 583 -14.03 -1.54 -9.28
CA PRO A 583 -12.71 -1.63 -9.89
C PRO A 583 -12.74 -1.60 -11.43
N TRP A 584 -13.69 -2.32 -12.04
CA TRP A 584 -13.87 -2.30 -13.49
C TRP A 584 -14.24 -0.91 -14.02
N ALA A 585 -15.13 -0.19 -13.34
CA ALA A 585 -15.49 1.17 -13.71
C ALA A 585 -14.28 2.10 -13.68
N GLN A 586 -13.43 1.97 -12.64
CA GLN A 586 -12.19 2.76 -12.52
C GLN A 586 -11.21 2.47 -13.66
N LEU A 587 -11.02 1.19 -13.97
CA LEU A 587 -10.13 0.74 -15.04
C LEU A 587 -10.62 1.21 -16.41
N VAL A 588 -11.90 0.96 -16.72
CA VAL A 588 -12.54 1.38 -17.99
C VAL A 588 -12.51 2.89 -18.17
N TYR A 589 -12.85 3.66 -17.12
CA TYR A 589 -12.82 5.12 -17.18
C TYR A 589 -11.42 5.66 -17.49
N ARG A 590 -10.37 5.04 -16.93
CA ARG A 590 -8.97 5.48 -17.11
C ARG A 590 -8.33 5.02 -18.41
N LEU A 591 -8.75 3.88 -18.95
CA LEU A 591 -8.28 3.40 -20.26
C LEU A 591 -9.00 4.12 -21.43
N SER A 592 -10.13 4.77 -21.17
CA SER A 592 -10.87 5.50 -22.20
C SER A 592 -10.18 6.82 -22.56
N SER A 593 -9.77 6.97 -23.82
CA SER A 593 -9.18 8.21 -24.35
C SER A 593 -10.18 9.37 -24.47
N LYS A 594 -11.49 9.09 -24.45
CA LYS A 594 -12.55 10.11 -24.48
C LYS A 594 -13.34 10.05 -23.19
N LYS A 595 -13.15 11.05 -22.32
CA LYS A 595 -13.88 11.23 -21.05
C LYS A 595 -15.30 11.78 -21.26
N ASN A 596 -16.05 11.20 -22.20
CA ASN A 596 -17.42 11.63 -22.51
C ASN A 596 -18.45 11.12 -21.49
N LEU A 597 -18.07 10.16 -20.63
CA LEU A 597 -18.88 9.61 -19.55
C LEU A 597 -18.16 9.83 -18.23
N SER A 598 -18.92 10.20 -17.19
CA SER A 598 -18.39 10.25 -15.83
C SER A 598 -18.14 8.85 -15.29
N LEU A 599 -17.25 8.74 -14.31
CA LEU A 599 -16.97 7.50 -13.60
C LEU A 599 -18.25 6.89 -12.99
N LYS A 600 -19.10 7.73 -12.37
CA LYS A 600 -20.42 7.31 -11.85
C LYS A 600 -21.27 6.65 -12.94
N LYS A 601 -21.40 7.25 -14.13
CA LYS A 601 -22.21 6.69 -15.22
C LYS A 601 -21.72 5.33 -15.68
N ILE A 602 -20.39 5.16 -15.78
CA ILE A 602 -19.79 3.86 -16.12
C ILE A 602 -20.08 2.85 -15.01
N ARG A 603 -19.91 3.25 -13.74
CA ARG A 603 -20.19 2.39 -12.58
C ARG A 603 -21.64 1.93 -12.55
N ASP A 604 -22.59 2.86 -12.68
CA ASP A 604 -24.03 2.55 -12.66
C ASP A 604 -24.39 1.61 -13.81
N TYR A 605 -23.81 1.85 -14.99
CA TYR A 605 -24.01 1.00 -16.15
C TYR A 605 -23.50 -0.43 -15.90
N LEU A 606 -22.28 -0.59 -15.38
CA LEU A 606 -21.71 -1.90 -15.07
C LEU A 606 -22.41 -2.59 -13.90
N ALA A 607 -22.84 -1.87 -12.87
CA ALA A 607 -23.47 -2.46 -11.69
C ALA A 607 -24.93 -2.83 -11.91
N VAL A 608 -25.64 -2.15 -12.83
CA VAL A 608 -27.08 -2.37 -13.05
C VAL A 608 -27.34 -3.14 -14.34
N GLU A 609 -26.77 -2.71 -15.47
CA GLU A 609 -27.16 -3.26 -16.77
C GLU A 609 -26.53 -4.63 -17.04
N PHE A 610 -25.35 -4.92 -16.48
CA PHE A 610 -24.68 -6.20 -16.68
C PHE A 610 -25.36 -7.33 -15.89
N PRO A 611 -25.54 -7.24 -14.56
CA PRO A 611 -26.22 -8.29 -13.80
C PRO A 611 -27.67 -8.54 -14.25
N ARG A 612 -28.40 -7.50 -14.70
CA ARG A 612 -29.75 -7.65 -15.30
C ARG A 612 -29.79 -8.59 -16.51
N ARG A 613 -28.64 -8.84 -17.13
CA ARG A 613 -28.47 -9.70 -18.30
C ARG A 613 -27.65 -10.95 -18.00
N GLY A 614 -27.33 -11.22 -16.73
CA GLY A 614 -26.46 -12.33 -16.38
C GLY A 614 -25.01 -12.12 -16.81
N LEU A 615 -24.55 -10.87 -16.93
CA LEU A 615 -23.18 -10.53 -17.34
C LEU A 615 -22.38 -9.99 -16.15
N LEU A 616 -21.08 -10.20 -16.24
CA LEU A 616 -20.07 -9.56 -15.40
C LEU A 616 -19.22 -8.63 -16.26
N ALA A 617 -18.61 -7.63 -15.63
CA ALA A 617 -17.71 -6.73 -16.35
C ALA A 617 -16.48 -7.47 -16.93
N SER A 618 -16.03 -8.54 -16.27
CA SER A 618 -14.96 -9.41 -16.78
C SER A 618 -15.32 -10.14 -18.08
N ASP A 619 -16.61 -10.29 -18.40
CA ASP A 619 -17.01 -10.92 -19.67
C ASP A 619 -16.56 -10.12 -20.89
N LEU A 620 -16.46 -8.78 -20.77
CA LEU A 620 -15.95 -7.92 -21.85
C LEU A 620 -14.50 -8.21 -22.21
N MET A 621 -13.72 -8.71 -21.26
CA MET A 621 -12.31 -9.00 -21.43
C MET A 621 -12.08 -10.48 -21.73
N LEU A 622 -12.78 -11.38 -21.05
CA LEU A 622 -12.51 -12.83 -21.15
C LEU A 622 -13.18 -13.49 -22.35
N TYR A 623 -14.32 -12.98 -22.82
CA TYR A 623 -15.08 -13.60 -23.92
C TYR A 623 -15.09 -12.71 -25.17
N SER A 624 -15.11 -13.37 -26.33
CA SER A 624 -15.13 -12.69 -27.63
C SER A 624 -16.55 -12.27 -27.99
N THR A 625 -16.71 -11.02 -28.44
CA THR A 625 -17.99 -10.55 -29.02
C THR A 625 -18.11 -10.80 -30.52
N HIS A 626 -17.11 -11.42 -31.15
CA HIS A 626 -16.98 -11.51 -32.61
C HIS A 626 -17.30 -12.89 -33.20
N ASP A 627 -17.10 -13.96 -32.44
CA ASP A 627 -17.36 -15.33 -32.92
C ASP A 627 -18.69 -15.84 -32.36
N GLU A 628 -19.65 -16.11 -33.25
CA GLU A 628 -20.95 -16.65 -32.87
C GLU A 628 -20.86 -18.08 -32.30
N LYS A 629 -19.82 -18.85 -32.66
CA LYS A 629 -19.60 -20.22 -32.19
C LYS A 629 -18.97 -20.27 -30.81
N GLU A 630 -18.30 -19.22 -30.36
CA GLU A 630 -17.75 -19.13 -29.01
C GLU A 630 -18.80 -18.65 -28.00
N PRO A 631 -18.65 -18.98 -26.70
CA PRO A 631 -19.46 -18.37 -25.66
C PRO A 631 -19.11 -16.87 -25.53
N VAL A 632 -20.11 -16.03 -25.24
CA VAL A 632 -19.91 -14.58 -25.06
C VAL A 632 -19.87 -14.13 -23.60
N SER A 633 -20.05 -15.04 -22.66
CA SER A 633 -20.03 -14.77 -21.21
C SER A 633 -19.72 -16.03 -20.41
N ALA A 634 -19.31 -15.85 -19.15
CA ALA A 634 -19.11 -16.95 -18.21
C ALA A 634 -20.37 -17.78 -17.99
N LEU A 635 -21.53 -17.12 -17.97
CA LEU A 635 -22.81 -17.78 -17.79
C LEU A 635 -23.20 -18.63 -19.01
N GLU A 636 -22.95 -18.14 -20.23
CA GLU A 636 -23.18 -18.94 -21.45
C GLU A 636 -22.20 -20.13 -21.53
N ASP A 637 -20.93 -19.91 -21.21
CA ASP A 637 -19.93 -20.98 -21.22
C ASP A 637 -20.28 -22.09 -20.22
N PHE A 638 -20.71 -21.70 -19.01
CA PHE A 638 -21.26 -22.63 -18.02
C PHE A 638 -22.45 -23.42 -18.57
N MET A 639 -23.43 -22.76 -19.21
CA MET A 639 -24.59 -23.47 -19.77
C MET A 639 -24.17 -24.55 -20.78
N ARG A 640 -23.22 -24.24 -21.66
CA ARG A 640 -22.70 -25.20 -22.64
C ARG A 640 -21.97 -26.36 -21.98
N ALA A 641 -21.21 -26.10 -20.91
CA ALA A 641 -20.54 -27.14 -20.14
C ALA A 641 -21.54 -28.04 -19.38
N TYR A 642 -22.58 -27.45 -18.80
CA TYR A 642 -23.61 -28.15 -18.04
C TYR A 642 -24.44 -29.13 -18.90
N GLU A 643 -24.66 -28.81 -20.18
CA GLU A 643 -25.28 -29.73 -21.15
C GLU A 643 -24.41 -30.94 -21.49
N GLY A 644 -23.09 -30.83 -21.29
CA GLY A 644 -22.11 -31.89 -21.49
C GLY A 644 -21.81 -32.70 -20.24
N GLU A 645 -20.53 -33.01 -20.05
CA GLU A 645 -20.00 -33.61 -18.82
C GLU A 645 -19.30 -32.51 -17.99
N LEU A 646 -19.60 -32.45 -16.69
CA LEU A 646 -19.12 -31.45 -15.75
C LEU A 646 -18.82 -32.12 -14.40
N VAL A 647 -17.73 -31.77 -13.73
CA VAL A 647 -17.39 -32.32 -12.42
C VAL A 647 -17.54 -31.25 -11.35
N VAL A 648 -18.45 -31.47 -10.41
CA VAL A 648 -18.56 -30.65 -9.19
C VAL A 648 -17.58 -31.22 -8.18
N PHE A 649 -16.73 -30.39 -7.57
CA PHE A 649 -15.86 -30.85 -6.50
C PHE A 649 -15.59 -29.76 -5.47
N ASP A 650 -15.23 -30.20 -4.28
CA ASP A 650 -14.86 -29.35 -3.14
C ASP A 650 -13.73 -30.03 -2.35
N THR A 651 -12.96 -29.23 -1.61
CA THR A 651 -11.82 -29.74 -0.83
C THR A 651 -11.81 -29.21 0.59
N GLU A 652 -11.53 -30.09 1.54
CA GLU A 652 -11.21 -29.69 2.92
C GLU A 652 -9.71 -29.77 3.16
N THR A 653 -9.20 -28.82 3.94
CA THR A 653 -7.75 -28.55 4.03
C THR A 653 -7.33 -28.29 5.47
N THR A 654 -6.03 -28.40 5.75
CA THR A 654 -5.49 -28.07 7.08
C THR A 654 -5.48 -26.58 7.40
N GLY A 655 -5.78 -25.72 6.42
CA GLY A 655 -5.74 -24.27 6.53
C GLY A 655 -5.93 -23.59 5.17
N LEU A 656 -5.84 -22.26 5.13
CA LEU A 656 -6.24 -21.46 3.97
C LEU A 656 -5.09 -21.05 3.02
N ASP A 657 -3.84 -21.49 3.25
CA ASP A 657 -2.67 -21.03 2.48
C ASP A 657 -2.21 -22.06 1.44
N ILE A 658 -2.42 -21.72 0.15
CA ILE A 658 -2.06 -22.57 -0.98
C ILE A 658 -0.54 -22.76 -1.07
N GLY A 659 -0.10 -24.00 -0.89
CA GLY A 659 1.31 -24.40 -0.93
C GLY A 659 1.98 -24.46 0.45
N LEU A 660 1.29 -24.05 1.51
CA LEU A 660 1.60 -24.48 2.86
C LEU A 660 0.65 -25.60 3.25
N ASP A 661 -0.65 -25.35 3.25
CA ASP A 661 -1.64 -26.28 3.79
C ASP A 661 -1.89 -27.50 2.88
N GLU A 662 -2.34 -28.58 3.51
CA GLU A 662 -2.52 -29.90 2.90
C GLU A 662 -4.02 -30.19 2.66
N VAL A 663 -4.34 -30.85 1.55
CA VAL A 663 -5.71 -31.31 1.31
C VAL A 663 -5.92 -32.57 2.13
N ILE A 664 -7.01 -32.63 2.90
CA ILE A 664 -7.36 -33.77 3.77
C ILE A 664 -8.60 -34.52 3.30
N GLN A 665 -9.45 -33.89 2.48
CA GLN A 665 -10.60 -34.52 1.85
C GLN A 665 -10.83 -33.94 0.45
N ILE A 666 -11.23 -34.80 -0.48
CA ILE A 666 -11.75 -34.39 -1.78
C ILE A 666 -13.08 -35.09 -1.98
N ALA A 667 -14.15 -34.32 -2.21
CA ALA A 667 -15.41 -34.86 -2.68
C ALA A 667 -15.67 -34.36 -4.10
N ALA A 668 -16.18 -35.24 -4.96
CA ALA A 668 -16.46 -34.92 -6.34
C ALA A 668 -17.66 -35.71 -6.88
N VAL A 669 -18.45 -35.04 -7.72
CA VAL A 669 -19.64 -35.58 -8.38
C VAL A 669 -19.57 -35.27 -9.86
N LYS A 670 -19.73 -36.30 -10.69
CA LYS A 670 -19.78 -36.16 -12.14
C LYS A 670 -21.23 -35.98 -12.59
N LEU A 671 -21.48 -34.89 -13.30
CA LEU A 671 -22.77 -34.56 -13.89
C LEU A 671 -22.73 -34.79 -15.40
N ARG A 672 -23.80 -35.38 -15.94
CA ARG A 672 -24.08 -35.39 -17.39
C ARG A 672 -25.48 -34.85 -17.63
N ALA A 673 -25.57 -33.73 -18.34
CA ALA A 673 -26.83 -33.01 -18.57
C ALA A 673 -27.63 -32.74 -17.27
N GLY A 674 -26.93 -32.45 -16.16
CA GLY A 674 -27.51 -32.15 -14.85
C GLY A 674 -27.89 -33.35 -13.97
N GLU A 675 -27.70 -34.57 -14.46
CA GLU A 675 -27.89 -35.80 -13.70
C GLU A 675 -26.56 -36.31 -13.14
N VAL A 676 -26.59 -36.72 -11.87
CA VAL A 676 -25.43 -37.30 -11.19
C VAL A 676 -25.21 -38.72 -11.72
N VAL A 677 -24.07 -38.95 -12.36
CA VAL A 677 -23.72 -40.26 -12.94
C VAL A 677 -22.66 -41.01 -12.15
N GLU A 678 -21.82 -40.31 -11.40
CA GLU A 678 -20.70 -40.89 -10.66
C GLU A 678 -20.37 -40.03 -9.43
N ARG A 679 -19.89 -40.65 -8.35
CA ARG A 679 -19.48 -39.98 -7.10
C ARG A 679 -18.12 -40.48 -6.66
N LEU A 680 -17.35 -39.59 -6.04
CA LEU A 680 -16.04 -39.88 -5.48
C LEU A 680 -15.89 -39.11 -4.17
N VAL A 681 -15.49 -39.78 -3.10
CA VAL A 681 -15.05 -39.16 -1.84
C VAL A 681 -13.74 -39.81 -1.46
N LEU A 682 -12.73 -38.99 -1.17
CA LEU A 682 -11.38 -39.42 -0.81
C LEU A 682 -10.95 -38.70 0.46
N TYR A 683 -10.34 -39.44 1.38
CA TYR A 683 -9.68 -38.89 2.57
C TYR A 683 -8.18 -39.09 2.44
N LEU A 684 -7.40 -38.04 2.64
CA LEU A 684 -5.97 -38.01 2.39
C LEU A 684 -5.16 -38.03 3.68
N GLU A 685 -4.07 -38.78 3.70
CA GLU A 685 -3.10 -38.74 4.81
C GLU A 685 -2.45 -37.35 4.93
N THR A 686 -2.33 -36.82 6.16
CA THR A 686 -1.59 -35.58 6.47
C THR A 686 -0.73 -35.75 7.73
N GLU A 687 0.44 -35.12 7.74
CA GLU A 687 1.29 -35.00 8.94
C GLU A 687 1.06 -33.67 9.68
N ARG A 688 0.29 -32.74 9.09
CA ARG A 688 -0.02 -31.44 9.69
C ARG A 688 -1.14 -31.56 10.71
N GLU A 689 -1.06 -30.73 11.76
CA GLU A 689 -2.12 -30.64 12.75
C GLU A 689 -3.36 -29.96 12.14
N ILE A 690 -4.48 -30.65 12.16
CA ILE A 690 -5.78 -30.09 11.78
C ILE A 690 -6.23 -29.11 12.89
N PRO A 691 -6.51 -27.83 12.58
CA PRO A 691 -6.93 -26.86 13.57
C PRO A 691 -8.18 -27.30 14.32
N LYS A 692 -8.22 -27.09 15.64
CA LYS A 692 -9.36 -27.48 16.48
C LYS A 692 -10.62 -26.62 16.28
N MET A 693 -10.44 -25.41 15.78
CA MET A 693 -11.50 -24.44 15.60
C MET A 693 -11.41 -23.84 14.19
N LEU A 694 -12.55 -23.67 13.53
CA LEU A 694 -12.72 -22.84 12.35
C LEU A 694 -13.40 -21.54 12.79
N GLY A 695 -12.62 -20.48 12.96
CA GLY A 695 -13.10 -19.25 13.59
C GLY A 695 -13.56 -19.50 15.03
N ASN A 696 -14.87 -19.38 15.28
CA ASN A 696 -15.47 -19.58 16.61
C ASN A 696 -16.21 -20.92 16.76
N ILE A 697 -16.22 -21.78 15.74
CA ILE A 697 -16.87 -23.10 15.78
C ILE A 697 -15.84 -24.23 15.84
N PRO A 698 -16.14 -25.37 16.47
CA PRO A 698 -15.31 -26.56 16.39
C PRO A 698 -15.11 -26.99 14.94
N ASN A 699 -13.90 -27.43 14.60
CA ASN A 699 -13.61 -27.94 13.26
C ASN A 699 -14.24 -29.33 13.06
N PRO A 700 -15.26 -29.49 12.20
CA PRO A 700 -15.94 -30.78 12.00
C PRO A 700 -15.02 -31.83 11.39
N MET A 701 -13.97 -31.42 10.68
CA MET A 701 -13.03 -32.34 10.05
C MET A 701 -12.22 -33.16 11.05
N LEU A 702 -12.08 -32.75 12.31
CA LEU A 702 -11.35 -33.55 13.30
C LEU A 702 -12.04 -34.88 13.60
N GLU A 703 -13.35 -34.86 13.84
CA GLU A 703 -14.12 -36.07 14.14
C GLU A 703 -14.21 -36.96 12.90
N GLU A 704 -14.40 -36.35 11.73
CA GLU A 704 -14.54 -37.05 10.46
C GLU A 704 -13.23 -37.72 10.00
N TYR A 705 -12.11 -37.03 10.13
CA TYR A 705 -10.79 -37.55 9.79
C TYR A 705 -10.41 -38.76 10.65
N GLU A 706 -10.67 -38.71 11.96
CA GLU A 706 -10.43 -39.84 12.85
C GLU A 706 -11.42 -40.99 12.60
N ALA A 707 -12.68 -40.71 12.23
CA ALA A 707 -13.65 -41.73 11.86
C ALA A 707 -13.25 -42.51 10.59
N HIS A 708 -12.61 -41.85 9.62
CA HIS A 708 -12.19 -42.44 8.34
C HIS A 708 -10.70 -42.78 8.30
N ARG A 709 -10.04 -42.85 9.45
CA ARG A 709 -8.59 -43.11 9.55
C ARG A 709 -8.15 -44.42 8.87
N ALA A 710 -9.04 -45.42 8.81
CA ALA A 710 -8.77 -46.70 8.14
C ALA A 710 -8.93 -46.65 6.61
N GLU A 711 -9.54 -45.59 6.08
CA GLU A 711 -9.84 -45.39 4.65
C GLU A 711 -8.93 -44.33 4.01
N LEU A 712 -8.01 -43.74 4.79
CA LEU A 712 -7.05 -42.76 4.31
C LEU A 712 -6.20 -43.35 3.19
N VAL A 713 -6.04 -42.57 2.12
CA VAL A 713 -5.12 -42.87 1.03
C VAL A 713 -3.98 -41.88 1.02
N THR A 714 -2.82 -42.32 0.57
CA THR A 714 -1.68 -41.41 0.36
C THR A 714 -2.07 -40.28 -0.62
N PRO A 715 -1.61 -39.03 -0.44
CA PRO A 715 -1.90 -37.92 -1.34
C PRO A 715 -1.64 -38.22 -2.82
N GLU A 716 -0.55 -38.92 -3.15
CA GLU A 716 -0.23 -39.33 -4.53
C GLU A 716 -1.36 -40.19 -5.15
N ALA A 717 -1.76 -41.25 -4.45
CA ALA A 717 -2.82 -42.14 -4.92
C ALA A 717 -4.17 -41.41 -5.00
N GLY A 718 -4.51 -40.61 -3.99
CA GLY A 718 -5.78 -39.89 -3.96
C GLY A 718 -5.91 -38.85 -5.08
N PHE A 719 -4.89 -38.01 -5.30
CA PHE A 719 -4.91 -37.07 -6.42
C PHE A 719 -4.96 -37.76 -7.78
N LYS A 720 -4.26 -38.89 -7.94
CA LYS A 720 -4.35 -39.67 -9.19
C LYS A 720 -5.77 -40.18 -9.44
N ILE A 721 -6.40 -40.78 -8.43
CA ILE A 721 -7.80 -41.25 -8.52
C ILE A 721 -8.73 -40.10 -8.88
N PHE A 722 -8.56 -38.95 -8.23
CA PHE A 722 -9.37 -37.76 -8.50
C PHE A 722 -9.15 -37.22 -9.93
N LEU A 723 -7.91 -37.07 -10.40
CA LEU A 723 -7.63 -36.58 -11.74
C LEU A 723 -8.11 -37.56 -12.82
N ASP A 724 -7.99 -38.88 -12.59
CA ASP A 724 -8.56 -39.91 -13.47
C ASP A 724 -10.09 -39.83 -13.50
N PHE A 725 -10.73 -39.54 -12.36
CA PHE A 725 -12.16 -39.31 -12.26
C PHE A 725 -12.59 -38.06 -13.04
N VAL A 726 -11.83 -36.97 -12.97
CA VAL A 726 -12.10 -35.72 -13.71
C VAL A 726 -11.91 -35.90 -15.21
N GLY A 727 -10.84 -36.56 -15.63
CA GLY A 727 -10.48 -36.71 -17.03
C GLY A 727 -10.27 -35.34 -17.71
N TYR A 728 -11.06 -35.05 -18.75
CA TYR A 728 -11.05 -33.77 -19.47
C TYR A 728 -12.30 -32.93 -19.22
N ALA A 729 -13.15 -33.34 -18.27
CA ALA A 729 -14.35 -32.60 -17.94
C ALA A 729 -13.98 -31.26 -17.29
N PRO A 730 -14.71 -30.18 -17.58
CA PRO A 730 -14.59 -28.95 -16.81
C PRO A 730 -14.97 -29.19 -15.36
N VAL A 731 -14.35 -28.45 -14.45
CA VAL A 731 -14.65 -28.52 -13.02
C VAL A 731 -15.46 -27.32 -12.56
N VAL A 732 -16.29 -27.51 -11.54
CA VAL A 732 -17.12 -26.47 -10.93
C VAL A 732 -17.16 -26.67 -9.42
N GLY A 733 -17.28 -25.58 -8.68
CA GLY A 733 -17.30 -25.59 -7.22
C GLY A 733 -17.69 -24.22 -6.68
N HIS A 734 -17.78 -24.11 -5.36
CA HIS A 734 -17.94 -22.81 -4.70
C HIS A 734 -16.56 -22.30 -4.30
N ASN A 735 -16.06 -21.24 -4.96
CA ASN A 735 -14.66 -20.82 -4.86
C ASN A 735 -13.66 -21.82 -5.46
N VAL A 736 -14.07 -22.53 -6.53
CA VAL A 736 -13.29 -23.59 -7.20
C VAL A 736 -11.88 -23.19 -7.62
N GLU A 737 -11.62 -21.89 -7.78
CA GLU A 737 -10.26 -21.40 -8.04
C GLU A 737 -9.32 -21.77 -6.88
N TYR A 738 -9.76 -21.64 -5.64
CA TYR A 738 -8.97 -22.08 -4.49
C TYR A 738 -8.73 -23.60 -4.53
N ASP A 739 -9.81 -24.39 -4.62
CA ASP A 739 -9.78 -25.86 -4.58
C ASP A 739 -8.91 -26.44 -5.71
N ALA A 740 -9.08 -25.91 -6.92
CA ALA A 740 -8.30 -26.37 -8.07
C ALA A 740 -6.82 -26.04 -7.93
N ASN A 741 -6.49 -24.84 -7.43
CA ASN A 741 -5.10 -24.42 -7.32
C ASN A 741 -4.37 -25.12 -6.16
N ILE A 742 -5.03 -25.44 -5.04
CA ILE A 742 -4.41 -26.23 -3.97
C ILE A 742 -4.10 -27.66 -4.43
N VAL A 743 -5.05 -28.29 -5.14
CA VAL A 743 -4.85 -29.62 -5.73
C VAL A 743 -3.72 -29.62 -6.75
N ASN A 744 -3.73 -28.69 -7.72
CA ASN A 744 -2.68 -28.58 -8.74
C ASN A 744 -1.30 -28.34 -8.10
N ALA A 745 -1.21 -27.48 -7.09
CA ALA A 745 0.04 -27.16 -6.41
C ALA A 745 0.63 -28.37 -5.69
N GLN A 746 -0.17 -29.12 -4.93
CA GLN A 746 0.31 -30.30 -4.21
C GLN A 746 0.68 -31.44 -5.16
N TYR A 747 -0.13 -31.66 -6.19
CA TYR A 747 0.17 -32.69 -7.18
C TYR A 747 1.46 -32.41 -7.96
N ALA A 748 1.73 -31.14 -8.30
CA ALA A 748 2.97 -30.75 -8.96
C ALA A 748 4.22 -31.05 -8.11
N VAL A 749 4.16 -30.84 -6.79
CA VAL A 749 5.26 -31.16 -5.86
C VAL A 749 5.51 -32.66 -5.81
N LEU A 750 4.46 -33.46 -5.68
CA LEU A 750 4.56 -34.93 -5.65
C LEU A 750 5.16 -35.48 -6.96
N LYS A 751 4.74 -34.93 -8.10
CA LYS A 751 5.27 -35.32 -9.41
C LYS A 751 6.77 -35.03 -9.55
N ASP A 752 7.24 -33.88 -9.07
CA ASP A 752 8.66 -33.53 -9.07
C ASP A 752 9.48 -34.46 -8.15
N GLN A 753 8.96 -34.80 -6.97
CA GLN A 753 9.58 -35.78 -6.06
C GLN A 753 9.72 -37.17 -6.71
N LEU A 754 8.66 -37.65 -7.38
CA LEU A 754 8.67 -38.94 -8.07
C LEU A 754 9.64 -38.98 -9.25
N ARG A 755 9.74 -37.89 -10.01
CA ARG A 755 10.73 -37.74 -11.10
C ARG A 755 12.16 -37.84 -10.57
N ARG A 756 12.46 -37.18 -9.44
CA ARG A 756 13.78 -37.25 -8.80
C ARG A 756 14.13 -38.64 -8.28
N VAL A 757 13.14 -39.42 -7.84
CA VAL A 757 13.33 -40.81 -7.36
C VAL A 757 13.48 -41.80 -8.52
N ARG A 758 12.76 -41.61 -9.65
CA ARG A 758 12.77 -42.55 -10.80
C ARG A 758 13.88 -42.31 -11.82
N GLY A 759 14.51 -41.13 -11.83
CA GLY A 759 15.54 -40.75 -12.81
C GLY A 759 14.98 -40.50 -14.23
N ASP A 760 15.76 -39.81 -15.08
CA ASP A 760 15.39 -39.29 -16.42
C ASP A 760 14.97 -40.33 -17.50
N ALA A 761 14.70 -41.58 -17.12
CA ALA A 761 14.37 -42.66 -18.06
C ALA A 761 12.87 -42.78 -18.41
N ALA A 762 12.00 -41.98 -17.79
CA ALA A 762 10.59 -41.89 -18.18
C ALA A 762 10.44 -40.90 -19.35
N GLY A 763 9.85 -41.33 -20.46
CA GLY A 763 9.57 -40.48 -21.62
C GLY A 763 8.68 -39.26 -21.28
N PRO A 764 8.39 -38.39 -22.26
CA PRO A 764 7.50 -37.25 -22.04
C PRO A 764 6.14 -37.73 -21.48
N ASP A 765 5.70 -37.15 -20.36
CA ASP A 765 4.39 -37.43 -19.79
C ASP A 765 3.31 -37.08 -20.82
N GLU A 766 2.59 -38.08 -21.35
CA GLU A 766 1.33 -37.86 -22.08
C GLU A 766 0.24 -37.24 -21.17
N ASP A 767 0.46 -37.22 -19.85
CA ASP A 767 -0.47 -36.74 -18.82
C ASP A 767 -0.39 -35.23 -18.52
N VAL A 768 0.47 -34.42 -19.18
CA VAL A 768 0.61 -32.98 -18.83
C VAL A 768 -0.73 -32.21 -18.93
N ASP A 769 -1.61 -32.57 -19.88
CA ASP A 769 -2.94 -31.96 -20.02
C ASP A 769 -3.98 -32.48 -19.01
N ARG A 770 -3.78 -33.65 -18.39
CA ARG A 770 -4.69 -34.20 -17.37
C ARG A 770 -4.40 -33.67 -15.96
N THR A 771 -3.26 -32.98 -15.79
CA THR A 771 -2.76 -32.59 -14.47
C THR A 771 -3.14 -31.18 -14.04
N GLU A 772 -3.70 -30.37 -14.93
CA GLU A 772 -4.15 -29.03 -14.60
C GLU A 772 -5.66 -28.98 -14.78
N LEU A 773 -6.41 -28.73 -13.70
CA LEU A 773 -7.83 -28.46 -13.78
C LEU A 773 -8.05 -27.11 -14.48
N VAL A 774 -7.85 -26.99 -15.80
CA VAL A 774 -7.74 -25.67 -16.48
C VAL A 774 -9.09 -25.01 -16.71
N ARG A 775 -10.10 -25.78 -17.15
CA ARG A 775 -11.43 -25.22 -17.45
C ARG A 775 -12.31 -25.28 -16.20
N ARG A 776 -12.53 -24.11 -15.58
CA ARG A 776 -13.17 -23.96 -14.27
C ARG A 776 -14.42 -23.09 -14.35
N PHE A 777 -15.43 -23.41 -13.56
CA PHE A 777 -16.59 -22.57 -13.33
C PHE A 777 -16.77 -22.33 -11.83
N ASP A 778 -16.75 -21.06 -11.44
CA ASP A 778 -16.93 -20.70 -10.03
C ASP A 778 -18.38 -20.28 -9.77
N THR A 779 -19.09 -21.02 -8.92
CA THR A 779 -20.46 -20.68 -8.54
C THR A 779 -20.55 -19.36 -7.80
N LEU A 780 -19.50 -18.93 -7.10
CA LEU A 780 -19.42 -17.59 -6.50
C LEU A 780 -19.53 -16.53 -7.60
N LYS A 781 -18.75 -16.67 -8.67
CA LYS A 781 -18.79 -15.76 -9.82
C LYS A 781 -20.14 -15.80 -10.55
N LEU A 782 -20.69 -16.99 -10.78
CA LEU A 782 -22.01 -17.15 -11.42
C LEU A 782 -23.14 -16.54 -10.58
N SER A 783 -23.05 -16.63 -9.25
CA SER A 783 -24.04 -16.05 -8.34
C SER A 783 -24.09 -14.53 -8.43
N HIS A 784 -22.94 -13.85 -8.63
CA HIS A 784 -22.90 -12.41 -8.89
C HIS A 784 -23.53 -12.03 -10.23
N ALA A 785 -23.31 -12.84 -11.28
CA ALA A 785 -23.97 -12.62 -12.56
C ALA A 785 -25.49 -12.76 -12.44
N LEU A 786 -25.96 -13.70 -11.63
CA LEU A 786 -27.37 -14.03 -11.43
C LEU A 786 -28.03 -13.33 -10.24
N GLU A 787 -27.34 -12.43 -9.55
CA GLU A 787 -27.84 -11.77 -8.33
C GLU A 787 -29.26 -11.19 -8.49
N PRO A 788 -29.60 -10.45 -9.57
CA PRO A 788 -30.96 -9.95 -9.75
C PRO A 788 -32.03 -11.05 -9.84
N ALA A 789 -31.68 -12.22 -10.40
CA ALA A 789 -32.57 -13.37 -10.47
C ALA A 789 -32.74 -14.01 -9.08
N ILE A 790 -31.66 -14.09 -8.30
CA ILE A 790 -31.66 -14.62 -6.94
C ILE A 790 -32.52 -13.74 -6.04
N LEU A 791 -32.27 -12.43 -6.03
CA LEU A 791 -33.05 -11.45 -5.26
C LEU A 791 -34.54 -11.51 -5.59
N LYS A 792 -34.87 -11.61 -6.88
CA LYS A 792 -36.25 -11.73 -7.36
C LYS A 792 -36.91 -13.02 -6.89
N ALA A 793 -36.21 -14.15 -6.96
CA ALA A 793 -36.74 -15.45 -6.53
C ALA A 793 -36.96 -15.50 -5.01
N ALA A 794 -36.04 -14.91 -4.25
CA ALA A 794 -36.10 -14.86 -2.79
C ALA A 794 -37.00 -13.75 -2.22
N GLY A 795 -37.45 -12.80 -3.06
CA GLY A 795 -38.20 -11.63 -2.60
C GLY A 795 -37.38 -10.68 -1.71
N LEU A 796 -36.06 -10.63 -1.90
CA LEU A 796 -35.14 -9.83 -1.10
C LEU A 796 -34.75 -8.55 -1.82
N ALA A 797 -34.57 -7.47 -1.05
CA ALA A 797 -34.00 -6.22 -1.56
C ALA A 797 -32.47 -6.30 -1.70
N ARG A 798 -31.81 -7.16 -0.91
CA ARG A 798 -30.36 -7.37 -0.89
C ARG A 798 -30.04 -8.79 -0.40
N LEU A 799 -28.98 -9.38 -0.94
CA LEU A 799 -28.45 -10.67 -0.49
C LEU A 799 -27.64 -10.51 0.80
N PRO A 800 -27.78 -11.43 1.77
CA PRO A 800 -26.95 -11.43 2.98
C PRO A 800 -25.47 -11.66 2.63
N SER A 801 -25.18 -12.72 1.86
CA SER A 801 -23.87 -12.98 1.29
C SER A 801 -24.03 -13.88 0.05
N HIS A 802 -22.92 -14.08 -0.68
CA HIS A 802 -22.84 -15.06 -1.77
C HIS A 802 -22.25 -16.40 -1.31
N LYS A 803 -22.02 -16.60 0.00
CA LYS A 803 -21.55 -17.88 0.56
C LYS A 803 -22.58 -18.97 0.27
N LEU A 804 -22.10 -20.18 -0.02
CA LEU A 804 -22.94 -21.33 -0.37
C LEU A 804 -24.10 -21.52 0.63
N LYS A 805 -23.81 -21.54 1.93
CA LYS A 805 -24.83 -21.68 3.00
C LYS A 805 -26.00 -20.71 2.86
N ASP A 806 -25.70 -19.46 2.51
CA ASP A 806 -26.69 -18.39 2.45
C ASP A 806 -27.50 -18.48 1.16
N LEU A 807 -26.86 -18.83 0.04
CA LEU A 807 -27.54 -19.04 -1.24
C LEU A 807 -28.53 -20.20 -1.17
N ILE A 808 -28.13 -21.33 -0.56
CA ILE A 808 -29.01 -22.50 -0.37
C ILE A 808 -30.21 -22.13 0.50
N ALA A 809 -29.97 -21.47 1.64
CA ALA A 809 -31.03 -21.06 2.55
C ALA A 809 -32.00 -20.07 1.91
N VAL A 810 -31.49 -19.04 1.22
CA VAL A 810 -32.28 -17.98 0.59
C VAL A 810 -33.14 -18.51 -0.57
N LEU A 811 -32.63 -19.48 -1.33
CA LEU A 811 -33.34 -20.07 -2.46
C LEU A 811 -34.20 -21.29 -2.07
N GLY A 812 -34.10 -21.76 -0.82
CA GLY A 812 -34.80 -22.96 -0.34
C GLY A 812 -34.38 -24.23 -1.10
N LEU A 813 -33.08 -24.36 -1.38
CA LEU A 813 -32.52 -25.51 -2.12
C LEU A 813 -32.19 -26.68 -1.17
N GLU A 814 -32.09 -27.88 -1.74
CA GLU A 814 -31.66 -29.08 -1.01
C GLU A 814 -30.14 -29.06 -0.76
N GLY A 815 -29.72 -29.49 0.43
CA GLY A 815 -28.31 -29.53 0.86
C GLY A 815 -28.04 -28.67 2.09
N SER A 816 -26.91 -28.88 2.74
CA SER A 816 -26.43 -28.07 3.86
C SER A 816 -24.94 -27.81 3.68
N ASN A 817 -24.48 -26.60 3.99
CA ASN A 817 -23.05 -26.32 4.06
C ASN A 817 -22.57 -26.66 5.48
N THR A 818 -21.88 -27.79 5.62
CA THR A 818 -21.46 -28.35 6.91
C THR A 818 -19.96 -28.24 7.14
N HIS A 819 -19.22 -27.63 6.21
CA HIS A 819 -17.75 -27.68 6.14
C HIS A 819 -17.24 -29.12 6.04
N LYS A 820 -17.94 -29.89 5.21
CA LYS A 820 -17.58 -31.23 4.75
C LYS A 820 -17.71 -31.22 3.25
N ALA A 821 -16.69 -31.71 2.55
CA ALA A 821 -16.63 -31.57 1.10
C ALA A 821 -17.82 -32.25 0.39
N ASP A 822 -18.32 -33.37 0.90
CA ASP A 822 -19.39 -34.16 0.26
C ASP A 822 -20.77 -33.50 0.37
N ASP A 823 -21.13 -33.00 1.56
CA ASP A 823 -22.35 -32.22 1.79
C ASP A 823 -22.34 -30.94 0.93
N ASP A 824 -21.20 -30.24 0.86
CA ASP A 824 -21.01 -29.01 0.11
C ASP A 824 -21.08 -29.23 -1.42
N VAL A 825 -20.59 -30.36 -1.92
CA VAL A 825 -20.74 -30.76 -3.33
C VAL A 825 -22.21 -30.99 -3.69
N GLU A 826 -22.98 -31.70 -2.86
CA GLU A 826 -24.41 -31.94 -3.13
C GLU A 826 -25.22 -30.62 -3.07
N ALA A 827 -24.91 -29.74 -2.11
CA ALA A 827 -25.46 -28.39 -2.07
C ALA A 827 -25.11 -27.60 -3.35
N THR A 828 -23.87 -27.70 -3.82
CA THR A 828 -23.41 -27.05 -5.06
C THR A 828 -24.16 -27.60 -6.29
N VAL A 829 -24.41 -28.91 -6.37
CA VAL A 829 -25.22 -29.52 -7.45
C VAL A 829 -26.63 -28.93 -7.49
N SER A 830 -27.30 -28.80 -6.34
CA SER A 830 -28.62 -28.17 -6.22
C SER A 830 -28.60 -26.72 -6.71
N LEU A 831 -27.56 -25.96 -6.35
CA LEU A 831 -27.37 -24.58 -6.81
C LEU A 831 -27.17 -24.48 -8.32
N LEU A 832 -26.36 -25.37 -8.91
CA LEU A 832 -26.10 -25.40 -10.35
C LEU A 832 -27.35 -25.70 -11.17
N ARG A 833 -28.20 -26.63 -10.71
CA ARG A 833 -29.50 -26.90 -11.33
C ARG A 833 -30.36 -25.63 -11.39
N TRP A 834 -30.37 -24.86 -10.31
CA TRP A 834 -31.09 -23.59 -10.24
C TRP A 834 -30.47 -22.53 -11.18
N PHE A 835 -29.14 -22.35 -11.17
CA PHE A 835 -28.44 -21.43 -12.09
C PHE A 835 -28.72 -21.74 -13.55
N HIS A 836 -28.66 -23.02 -13.95
CA HIS A 836 -28.95 -23.45 -15.31
C HIS A 836 -30.39 -23.06 -15.74
N ALA A 837 -31.38 -23.25 -14.85
CA ALA A 837 -32.76 -22.87 -15.13
C ALA A 837 -32.94 -21.36 -15.34
N GLN A 838 -32.23 -20.53 -14.56
CA GLN A 838 -32.33 -19.06 -14.67
C GLN A 838 -31.52 -18.48 -15.84
N ALA A 839 -30.42 -19.14 -16.24
CA ALA A 839 -29.51 -18.64 -17.27
C ALA A 839 -30.12 -18.66 -18.69
N ARG A 840 -30.98 -19.65 -18.99
CA ARG A 840 -31.54 -19.89 -20.34
C ARG A 840 -32.20 -18.66 -21.01
N PRO A 841 -33.07 -17.88 -20.35
CA PRO A 841 -33.62 -16.66 -20.96
C PRO A 841 -32.59 -15.53 -21.13
N LEU A 842 -31.51 -15.52 -20.34
CA LEU A 842 -30.53 -14.44 -20.30
C LEU A 842 -29.53 -14.51 -21.46
N VAL A 843 -29.11 -15.71 -21.89
CA VAL A 843 -28.12 -15.88 -22.98
C VAL A 843 -28.50 -15.14 -24.27
N LYS A 844 -29.79 -15.13 -24.64
CA LYS A 844 -30.26 -14.38 -25.81
C LYS A 844 -30.12 -12.86 -25.63
N LEU A 845 -30.36 -12.36 -24.41
CA LEU A 845 -30.20 -10.94 -24.08
C LEU A 845 -28.73 -10.53 -24.08
N GLN A 846 -27.84 -11.41 -23.60
CA GLN A 846 -26.39 -11.18 -23.59
C GLN A 846 -25.85 -10.94 -25.00
N ARG A 847 -26.12 -11.84 -25.93
CA ARG A 847 -25.63 -11.72 -27.32
C ARG A 847 -26.11 -10.44 -28.00
N ARG A 848 -27.38 -10.08 -27.84
CA ARG A 848 -27.95 -8.84 -28.39
C ARG A 848 -27.30 -7.59 -27.77
N PHE A 849 -26.98 -7.63 -26.48
CA PHE A 849 -26.37 -6.51 -25.78
C PHE A 849 -24.90 -6.34 -26.16
N LEU A 850 -24.15 -7.43 -26.18
CA LEU A 850 -22.72 -7.46 -26.51
C LEU A 850 -22.46 -7.14 -27.98
N SER A 851 -23.43 -7.32 -28.88
CA SER A 851 -23.33 -6.87 -30.27
C SER A 851 -23.45 -5.36 -30.46
N ASN A 852 -23.69 -4.58 -29.39
CA ASN A 852 -23.76 -3.13 -29.47
C ASN A 852 -22.37 -2.56 -29.84
N PRO A 853 -22.24 -1.73 -30.90
CA PRO A 853 -20.96 -1.19 -31.32
C PRO A 853 -20.15 -0.48 -30.23
N SER A 854 -20.79 0.17 -29.24
CA SER A 854 -20.06 0.78 -28.13
C SER A 854 -19.44 -0.24 -27.18
N VAL A 855 -20.13 -1.35 -26.94
CA VAL A 855 -19.70 -2.43 -26.06
C VAL A 855 -18.60 -3.25 -26.74
N VAL A 856 -18.74 -3.54 -28.04
CA VAL A 856 -17.70 -4.21 -28.84
C VAL A 856 -16.39 -3.43 -28.79
N ARG A 857 -16.41 -2.12 -29.06
CA ARG A 857 -15.20 -1.28 -28.98
C ARG A 857 -14.56 -1.29 -27.59
N MET A 858 -15.36 -1.33 -26.54
CA MET A 858 -14.87 -1.43 -25.16
C MET A 858 -14.18 -2.78 -24.94
N SER A 859 -14.84 -3.88 -25.33
CA SER A 859 -14.30 -5.24 -25.26
C SER A 859 -12.98 -5.34 -26.03
N ASP A 860 -12.91 -4.86 -27.28
CA ASP A 860 -11.68 -4.87 -28.08
C ASP A 860 -10.54 -4.12 -27.42
N THR A 861 -10.82 -2.98 -26.78
CA THR A 861 -9.81 -2.19 -26.07
C THR A 861 -9.26 -2.97 -24.87
N LEU A 862 -10.14 -3.56 -24.06
CA LEU A 862 -9.75 -4.37 -22.90
C LEU A 862 -9.00 -5.63 -23.33
N ARG A 863 -9.46 -6.32 -24.38
CA ARG A 863 -8.81 -7.53 -24.90
C ARG A 863 -7.45 -7.24 -25.52
N LYS A 864 -7.28 -6.10 -26.18
CA LYS A 864 -5.99 -5.70 -26.75
C LYS A 864 -4.98 -5.28 -25.67
N ILE A 865 -5.42 -4.52 -24.68
CA ILE A 865 -4.51 -3.88 -23.71
C ILE A 865 -4.33 -4.73 -22.45
N VAL A 866 -5.41 -5.27 -21.89
CA VAL A 866 -5.43 -5.83 -20.54
C VAL A 866 -5.37 -7.37 -20.55
N LEU A 867 -6.09 -8.03 -21.47
CA LEU A 867 -6.24 -9.49 -21.46
C LEU A 867 -4.91 -10.27 -21.46
N PRO A 868 -3.91 -9.96 -22.31
CA PRO A 868 -2.67 -10.74 -22.34
C PRO A 868 -1.96 -10.75 -20.99
N MET A 869 -1.84 -9.58 -20.35
CA MET A 869 -1.26 -9.44 -19.01
C MET A 869 -2.14 -10.07 -17.94
N PHE A 870 -3.47 -9.93 -18.05
CA PHE A 870 -4.39 -10.51 -17.08
C PHE A 870 -4.26 -12.04 -17.01
N LEU A 871 -4.21 -12.72 -18.15
CA LEU A 871 -4.03 -14.17 -18.17
C LEU A 871 -2.68 -14.58 -17.58
N GLU A 872 -1.61 -13.86 -17.93
CA GLU A 872 -0.27 -14.08 -17.37
C GLU A 872 -0.25 -13.91 -15.85
N HIS A 873 -0.73 -12.76 -15.35
CA HIS A 873 -0.73 -12.46 -13.93
C HIS A 873 -1.68 -13.37 -13.13
N ARG A 874 -2.80 -13.80 -13.71
CA ARG A 874 -3.74 -14.73 -13.06
C ARG A 874 -3.09 -16.09 -12.83
N ASN A 875 -2.24 -16.56 -13.75
CA ASN A 875 -1.45 -17.78 -13.56
C ASN A 875 -0.42 -17.66 -12.43
N LEU A 876 -0.09 -16.45 -11.97
CA LEU A 876 0.81 -16.21 -10.84
C LEU A 876 0.09 -16.14 -9.48
N MET A 877 -1.25 -16.10 -9.46
CA MET A 877 -2.04 -15.87 -8.23
C MET A 877 -1.68 -16.83 -7.10
N TYR A 878 -1.48 -18.11 -7.43
CA TYR A 878 -1.23 -19.17 -6.46
C TYR A 878 0.16 -19.80 -6.61
N ARG A 879 0.99 -19.24 -7.48
CA ARG A 879 2.36 -19.71 -7.66
C ARG A 879 3.22 -19.21 -6.50
N ARG A 880 3.93 -20.15 -5.86
CA ARG A 880 4.91 -19.84 -4.81
C ARG A 880 6.19 -19.30 -5.44
N MET A 881 6.71 -18.20 -4.90
CA MET A 881 8.04 -17.69 -5.24
C MET A 881 9.05 -17.90 -4.09
N PRO A 882 10.35 -18.03 -4.39
CA PRO A 882 11.42 -17.97 -3.39
C PRO A 882 11.35 -16.68 -2.56
N ALA A 883 11.69 -16.74 -1.28
CA ALA A 883 11.60 -15.58 -0.38
C ALA A 883 12.58 -14.45 -0.72
N ASP A 884 13.69 -14.78 -1.39
CA ASP A 884 14.75 -13.83 -1.77
C ASP A 884 14.45 -13.09 -3.09
N ASP A 885 13.41 -13.49 -3.82
CA ASP A 885 12.99 -12.82 -5.05
C ASP A 885 12.08 -11.62 -4.75
N GLU A 886 12.05 -10.67 -5.70
CA GLU A 886 11.10 -9.55 -5.67
C GLU A 886 9.66 -10.06 -5.57
N ALA A 887 8.85 -9.41 -4.73
CA ALA A 887 7.46 -9.77 -4.53
C ALA A 887 6.67 -9.79 -5.85
N ILE A 888 5.91 -10.86 -6.09
CA ILE A 888 5.11 -11.06 -7.31
C ILE A 888 4.20 -9.86 -7.58
N LEU A 889 3.57 -9.30 -6.54
CA LEU A 889 2.72 -8.13 -6.66
C LEU A 889 3.48 -6.94 -7.27
N VAL A 890 4.74 -6.73 -6.89
CA VAL A 890 5.58 -5.64 -7.41
C VAL A 890 5.88 -5.88 -8.88
N GLN A 891 6.18 -7.12 -9.26
CA GLN A 891 6.41 -7.51 -10.66
C GLN A 891 5.17 -7.24 -11.52
N VAL A 892 4.00 -7.72 -11.08
CA VAL A 892 2.69 -7.52 -11.73
C VAL A 892 2.34 -6.04 -11.84
N PHE A 893 2.52 -5.29 -10.76
CA PHE A 893 2.22 -3.86 -10.69
C PHE A 893 3.12 -3.07 -11.65
N ARG A 894 4.42 -3.40 -11.70
CA ARG A 894 5.38 -2.81 -12.63
C ARG A 894 5.02 -3.13 -14.08
N GLN A 895 4.82 -4.41 -14.41
CA GLN A 895 4.51 -4.85 -15.77
C GLN A 895 3.24 -4.16 -16.29
N PHE A 896 2.20 -4.06 -15.47
CA PHE A 896 0.98 -3.34 -15.86
C PHE A 896 1.25 -1.86 -16.14
N ILE A 897 1.97 -1.15 -15.25
CA ILE A 897 2.29 0.26 -15.42
C ILE A 897 3.14 0.51 -16.68
N GLU A 898 4.13 -0.34 -16.94
CA GLU A 898 5.02 -0.22 -18.10
C GLU A 898 4.32 -0.54 -19.42
N ALA A 899 3.29 -1.40 -19.40
CA ALA A 899 2.50 -1.76 -20.58
C ALA A 899 1.39 -0.76 -20.91
N LEU A 900 1.00 0.12 -19.96
CA LEU A 900 0.05 1.17 -20.25
C LEU A 900 0.64 2.12 -21.32
N PRO A 901 -0.08 2.41 -22.42
CA PRO A 901 0.21 3.55 -23.27
C PRO A 901 0.47 4.79 -22.40
N ASN A 902 1.42 5.65 -22.79
CA ASN A 902 1.64 6.94 -22.13
C ASN A 902 0.35 7.79 -22.26
N TYR A 903 -0.61 7.59 -21.35
CA TYR A 903 -2.00 8.04 -21.44
C TYR A 903 -2.24 9.45 -20.91
N THR A 904 -1.17 10.15 -20.50
CA THR A 904 -1.26 11.58 -20.20
C THR A 904 -0.48 12.32 -21.27
N ASP A 905 -1.09 13.36 -21.83
CA ASP A 905 -0.42 14.29 -22.74
C ASP A 905 0.54 15.23 -21.96
N ASP A 906 0.56 15.14 -20.63
CA ASP A 906 1.47 15.88 -19.76
C ASP A 906 2.80 15.12 -19.58
N GLU A 907 3.76 15.41 -20.46
CA GLU A 907 5.12 14.86 -20.37
C GLU A 907 5.79 15.11 -19.00
N GLY A 908 5.45 16.22 -18.33
CA GLY A 908 5.98 16.56 -17.01
C GLY A 908 5.43 15.67 -15.90
N GLU A 909 4.15 15.31 -15.99
CA GLU A 909 3.50 14.36 -15.08
C GLU A 909 4.12 12.97 -15.20
N ILE A 910 4.32 12.48 -16.43
CA ILE A 910 4.95 11.18 -16.72
C ILE A 910 6.35 11.13 -16.14
N GLU A 911 7.17 12.15 -16.40
CA GLU A 911 8.56 12.17 -15.94
C GLU A 911 8.63 12.20 -14.41
N ASN A 912 7.74 12.93 -13.74
CA ASN A 912 7.66 12.97 -12.29
C ASN A 912 7.24 11.60 -11.70
N ILE A 913 6.27 10.92 -12.31
CA ILE A 913 5.86 9.56 -11.91
C ILE A 913 7.03 8.59 -12.10
N ARG A 914 7.64 8.57 -13.29
CA ARG A 914 8.73 7.63 -13.62
C ARG A 914 9.90 7.72 -12.66
N LYS A 915 10.25 8.92 -12.18
CA LYS A 915 11.28 9.10 -11.16
C LYS A 915 10.92 8.50 -9.80
N LYS A 916 9.63 8.49 -9.45
CA LYS A 916 9.13 7.98 -8.17
C LYS A 916 8.71 6.51 -8.20
N LEU A 917 8.46 5.93 -9.37
CA LEU A 917 8.10 4.51 -9.51
C LEU A 917 9.11 3.55 -8.88
N PRO A 918 10.44 3.71 -9.04
CA PRO A 918 11.42 2.86 -8.34
C PRO A 918 11.25 2.89 -6.82
N LEU A 919 10.99 4.07 -6.23
CA LEU A 919 10.75 4.23 -4.80
C LEU A 919 9.45 3.52 -4.38
N ILE A 920 8.41 3.57 -5.20
CA ILE A 920 7.15 2.87 -4.94
C ILE A 920 7.38 1.36 -5.00
N TYR A 921 8.08 0.85 -6.00
CA TYR A 921 8.36 -0.58 -6.13
C TYR A 921 9.18 -1.09 -4.95
N GLU A 922 10.25 -0.40 -4.60
CA GLU A 922 11.09 -0.77 -3.46
C GLU A 922 10.29 -0.70 -2.15
N TYR A 923 9.39 0.28 -2.02
CA TYR A 923 8.50 0.38 -0.86
C TYR A 923 7.53 -0.80 -0.77
N LEU A 924 6.88 -1.14 -1.88
CA LEU A 924 5.96 -2.28 -1.92
C LEU A 924 6.68 -3.59 -1.60
N ASP A 925 7.89 -3.76 -2.16
CA ASP A 925 8.71 -4.96 -2.00
C ASP A 925 9.28 -5.13 -0.58
N ARG A 926 9.95 -4.10 -0.07
CA ARG A 926 10.75 -4.21 1.17
C ARG A 926 9.99 -3.85 2.44
N VAL A 927 8.93 -3.06 2.32
CA VAL A 927 8.24 -2.48 3.47
C VAL A 927 6.83 -3.03 3.62
N LEU A 928 6.10 -3.14 2.51
CA LEU A 928 4.70 -3.55 2.57
C LEU A 928 4.55 -5.07 2.57
N ILE A 929 5.29 -5.76 1.70
CA ILE A 929 5.13 -7.19 1.48
C ILE A 929 6.18 -7.95 2.29
N ASN A 930 5.75 -9.03 2.93
CA ASN A 930 6.64 -9.99 3.56
C ASN A 930 6.51 -11.31 2.78
N THR A 931 7.44 -11.56 1.87
CA THR A 931 7.47 -12.73 0.96
C THR A 931 7.54 -14.07 1.71
N THR A 932 8.06 -14.08 2.95
CA THR A 932 8.10 -15.30 3.77
C THR A 932 6.71 -15.68 4.27
N SER A 933 5.92 -14.69 4.72
CA SER A 933 4.55 -14.90 5.22
C SER A 933 3.45 -14.78 4.14
N GLN A 934 3.81 -14.32 2.95
CA GLN A 934 2.91 -14.04 1.82
C GLN A 934 3.56 -14.52 0.51
N PRO A 935 3.70 -15.84 0.32
CA PRO A 935 4.55 -16.39 -0.72
C PRO A 935 3.89 -16.45 -2.11
N THR A 936 2.58 -16.17 -2.18
CA THR A 936 1.77 -16.14 -3.41
C THR A 936 1.20 -14.74 -3.66
N LEU A 937 0.87 -14.42 -4.92
CA LEU A 937 0.26 -13.14 -5.27
C LEU A 937 -1.12 -12.97 -4.64
N TYR A 938 -1.90 -14.05 -4.52
CA TYR A 938 -3.19 -14.05 -3.83
C TYR A 938 -3.03 -13.62 -2.37
N ALA A 939 -2.08 -14.20 -1.62
CA ALA A 939 -1.81 -13.82 -0.24
C ALA A 939 -1.35 -12.34 -0.12
N GLN A 940 -0.51 -11.89 -1.06
CA GLN A 940 -0.03 -10.51 -1.12
C GLN A 940 -1.18 -9.52 -1.38
N LEU A 941 -2.07 -9.82 -2.32
CA LEU A 941 -3.25 -8.99 -2.62
C LEU A 941 -4.26 -9.03 -1.46
N GLN A 942 -4.57 -10.21 -0.92
CA GLN A 942 -5.53 -10.39 0.17
C GLN A 942 -5.14 -9.57 1.40
N ARG A 943 -3.85 -9.57 1.77
CA ARG A 943 -3.38 -8.85 2.98
C ARG A 943 -3.12 -7.36 2.75
N ASN A 944 -2.70 -6.95 1.55
CA ASN A 944 -2.18 -5.59 1.34
C ASN A 944 -3.03 -4.69 0.45
N LEU A 945 -4.01 -5.21 -0.31
CA LEU A 945 -4.73 -4.40 -1.31
C LEU A 945 -5.40 -3.15 -0.71
N VAL A 946 -6.02 -3.26 0.47
CA VAL A 946 -6.60 -2.10 1.19
C VAL A 946 -5.52 -1.07 1.51
N GLN A 947 -4.36 -1.52 1.98
CA GLN A 947 -3.25 -0.64 2.31
C GLN A 947 -2.72 0.05 1.05
N ILE A 948 -2.51 -0.69 -0.05
CA ILE A 948 -2.09 -0.16 -1.36
C ILE A 948 -3.07 0.92 -1.84
N ASN A 949 -4.38 0.65 -1.74
CA ASN A 949 -5.41 1.60 -2.13
C ASN A 949 -5.36 2.88 -1.29
N SER A 950 -5.03 2.76 0.01
CA SER A 950 -4.90 3.88 0.95
C SER A 950 -3.54 4.61 0.97
N LEU A 951 -2.53 4.14 0.22
CA LEU A 951 -1.19 4.74 0.25
C LEU A 951 -1.24 6.21 -0.16
N LYS A 952 -0.52 7.03 0.61
CA LYS A 952 -0.28 8.44 0.33
C LYS A 952 1.20 8.70 0.14
N GLU A 953 1.55 9.72 -0.64
CA GLU A 953 2.95 10.09 -0.91
C GLU A 953 3.85 10.24 0.35
N PRO A 954 3.37 10.80 1.48
CA PRO A 954 4.17 10.87 2.72
C PRO A 954 4.56 9.51 3.29
N ASP A 955 3.86 8.42 2.95
CA ASP A 955 4.17 7.07 3.44
C ASP A 955 5.51 6.54 2.88
N LEU A 956 6.02 7.14 1.80
CA LEU A 956 7.31 6.81 1.18
C LEU A 956 8.51 7.38 1.96
N CYS A 957 8.32 8.53 2.63
CA CYS A 957 9.41 9.30 3.27
C CYS A 957 10.03 8.61 4.50
N SER A 958 9.47 7.50 4.96
CA SER A 958 9.78 6.90 6.26
C SER A 958 10.59 5.60 6.17
N SER A 959 11.11 5.28 5.00
CA SER A 959 11.86 4.04 4.78
C SER A 959 13.29 4.38 4.35
N ASP A 960 14.26 3.52 4.64
CA ASP A 960 15.67 3.63 4.17
C ASP A 960 15.77 3.67 2.61
N ILE A 961 14.63 3.58 1.92
CA ILE A 961 14.40 3.58 0.47
C ILE A 961 14.54 4.99 -0.13
N VAL A 962 14.05 6.03 0.56
CA VAL A 962 14.21 7.40 0.05
C VAL A 962 15.62 7.87 0.36
N ARG A 963 16.44 7.88 -0.69
CA ARG A 963 17.87 8.23 -0.62
C ARG A 963 18.11 9.73 -0.54
N ASP A 964 17.14 10.52 -1.01
CA ASP A 964 17.17 11.97 -0.90
C ASP A 964 17.46 12.38 0.55
N ARG A 965 18.40 13.29 0.70
CA ARG A 965 18.75 13.88 2.00
C ARG A 965 18.11 15.24 2.21
N VAL A 966 17.50 15.80 1.17
CA VAL A 966 16.77 17.07 1.23
C VAL A 966 15.31 16.82 0.97
N PHE A 967 14.46 17.28 1.88
CA PHE A 967 13.02 17.13 1.81
C PHE A 967 12.36 18.49 1.73
N ILE A 968 11.35 18.64 0.87
CA ILE A 968 10.50 19.83 0.83
C ILE A 968 9.09 19.40 1.26
N SER A 969 8.55 20.02 2.30
CA SER A 969 7.26 19.63 2.87
C SER A 969 6.51 20.84 3.42
N THR A 970 5.18 20.77 3.43
CA THR A 970 4.39 21.68 4.27
C THR A 970 4.43 21.23 5.73
N VAL A 971 4.07 22.11 6.66
CA VAL A 971 4.04 21.82 8.11
C VAL A 971 3.21 20.57 8.42
N HIS A 972 2.00 20.47 7.86
CA HIS A 972 1.07 19.34 8.12
C HIS A 972 1.67 18.00 7.69
N LYS A 973 2.34 17.96 6.53
CA LYS A 973 3.00 16.77 5.98
C LYS A 973 4.30 16.43 6.71
N ALA A 974 4.94 17.42 7.33
CA ALA A 974 6.15 17.23 8.13
C ALA A 974 5.88 16.69 9.54
N LYS A 975 4.62 16.71 10.00
CA LYS A 975 4.27 16.20 11.33
C LYS A 975 4.63 14.72 11.46
N GLY A 976 5.27 14.37 12.58
CA GLY A 976 5.79 13.03 12.82
C GLY A 976 7.07 12.69 12.05
N LEU A 977 7.51 13.50 11.07
CA LEU A 977 8.87 13.42 10.52
C LEU A 977 9.86 14.10 11.47
N GLU A 978 11.15 13.80 11.33
CA GLU A 978 12.22 14.43 12.09
C GLU A 978 13.46 14.50 11.21
N PHE A 979 14.22 15.59 11.32
CA PHE A 979 15.36 15.85 10.45
C PHE A 979 16.54 16.38 11.26
N ASP A 980 17.75 16.11 10.80
CA ASP A 980 18.96 16.67 11.40
C ASP A 980 18.91 18.19 11.32
N ASN A 981 18.58 18.71 10.13
CA ASN A 981 18.52 20.12 9.83
C ASN A 981 17.12 20.52 9.37
N VAL A 982 16.62 21.66 9.81
CA VAL A 982 15.32 22.20 9.40
C VAL A 982 15.47 23.65 8.99
N ILE A 983 14.89 23.99 7.84
CA ILE A 983 14.76 25.35 7.35
C ILE A 983 13.27 25.66 7.27
N VAL A 984 12.77 26.62 8.05
CA VAL A 984 11.37 27.07 7.96
C VAL A 984 11.33 28.37 7.17
N THR A 985 10.55 28.37 6.09
CA THR A 985 10.50 29.51 5.17
C THR A 985 9.39 30.49 5.52
N SER A 986 9.55 31.74 5.07
CA SER A 986 8.50 32.77 5.13
C SER A 986 7.90 32.96 6.53
N VAL A 987 8.76 33.04 7.56
CA VAL A 987 8.35 33.20 8.96
C VAL A 987 8.01 34.66 9.29
N ILE A 988 7.01 35.19 8.58
CA ILE A 988 6.57 36.58 8.60
C ILE A 988 5.14 36.73 9.11
N ASP A 989 4.81 37.92 9.62
CA ASP A 989 3.44 38.28 9.97
C ASP A 989 2.56 38.24 8.70
N GLY A 990 1.40 37.57 8.78
CA GLY A 990 0.53 37.29 7.63
C GLY A 990 0.69 35.88 7.07
N THR A 991 1.78 35.18 7.40
CA THR A 991 1.95 33.72 7.22
C THR A 991 1.87 32.99 8.56
N TYR A 992 2.58 33.50 9.57
CA TYR A 992 2.50 33.04 10.95
C TYR A 992 2.24 34.26 11.87
N PRO A 993 1.00 34.49 12.34
CA PRO A 993 -0.24 33.81 11.95
C PRO A 993 -0.67 34.16 10.52
N PHE A 994 -1.54 33.32 9.95
CA PHE A 994 -2.11 33.57 8.63
C PHE A 994 -3.03 34.79 8.67
N PHE A 995 -2.95 35.67 7.67
CA PHE A 995 -3.60 36.99 7.74
C PHE A 995 -5.13 36.97 7.89
N LYS A 996 -5.81 35.87 7.52
CA LYS A 996 -7.26 35.71 7.69
C LYS A 996 -7.68 35.26 9.08
N ASN A 997 -6.75 34.75 9.88
CA ASN A 997 -7.03 34.21 11.20
C ASN A 997 -7.01 35.35 12.22
N HIS A 998 -8.18 35.67 12.75
CA HIS A 998 -8.37 36.80 13.66
C HIS A 998 -8.72 36.36 15.09
N ASP A 999 -9.30 35.18 15.26
CA ASP A 999 -9.70 34.67 16.55
C ASP A 999 -8.52 34.07 17.32
N LYS A 1000 -8.58 34.16 18.67
CA LYS A 1000 -7.50 33.67 19.54
C LYS A 1000 -7.19 32.18 19.28
N ALA A 1001 -8.21 31.37 19.02
CA ALA A 1001 -8.07 29.94 18.77
C ALA A 1001 -7.26 29.66 17.49
N ASP A 1002 -7.59 30.34 16.39
CA ASP A 1002 -6.90 30.17 15.10
C ASP A 1002 -5.47 30.68 15.13
N ILE A 1003 -5.25 31.81 15.82
CA ILE A 1003 -3.89 32.36 16.02
C ILE A 1003 -3.05 31.37 16.84
N LEU A 1004 -3.60 30.77 17.89
CA LEU A 1004 -2.91 29.74 18.67
C LEU A 1004 -2.64 28.48 17.84
N GLU A 1005 -3.52 28.12 16.92
CA GLU A 1005 -3.27 27.02 16.01
C GLU A 1005 -2.11 27.32 15.06
N ASP A 1006 -2.06 28.50 14.46
CA ASP A 1006 -0.92 28.89 13.62
C ASP A 1006 0.39 28.97 14.40
N ALA A 1007 0.33 29.36 15.68
CA ALA A 1007 1.46 29.24 16.58
C ALA A 1007 1.88 27.77 16.79
N ARG A 1008 0.94 26.84 16.97
CA ARG A 1008 1.24 25.39 17.04
C ARG A 1008 1.81 24.87 15.72
N LYS A 1009 1.36 25.36 14.56
CA LYS A 1009 1.96 25.00 13.26
C LYS A 1009 3.44 25.39 13.22
N LEU A 1010 3.79 26.60 13.65
CA LEU A 1010 5.18 27.01 13.73
C LEU A 1010 5.97 26.19 14.76
N TYR A 1011 5.39 25.92 15.94
CA TYR A 1011 6.01 25.05 16.95
C TYR A 1011 6.28 23.63 16.42
N VAL A 1012 5.32 23.03 15.71
CA VAL A 1012 5.50 21.73 15.07
C VAL A 1012 6.64 21.78 14.07
N ALA A 1013 6.70 22.81 13.22
CA ALA A 1013 7.77 22.99 12.24
C ALA A 1013 9.16 23.06 12.90
N ILE A 1014 9.35 23.95 13.88
CA ILE A 1014 10.67 24.12 14.53
C ILE A 1014 11.06 22.89 15.37
N SER A 1015 10.10 22.21 15.99
CA SER A 1015 10.35 21.03 16.85
C SER A 1015 10.68 19.75 16.08
N ARG A 1016 10.71 19.80 14.73
CA ARG A 1016 11.22 18.70 13.90
C ARG A 1016 12.74 18.58 13.87
N THR A 1017 13.42 19.60 14.41
CA THR A 1017 14.87 19.76 14.33
C THR A 1017 15.62 18.94 15.37
N LYS A 1018 16.67 18.21 14.95
CA LYS A 1018 17.60 17.52 15.84
C LYS A 1018 18.92 18.27 16.06
N ARG A 1019 19.38 19.05 15.08
CA ARG A 1019 20.70 19.69 15.08
C ARG A 1019 20.65 21.18 14.69
N THR A 1020 20.30 21.55 13.47
CA THR A 1020 20.34 22.98 13.05
C THR A 1020 18.97 23.49 12.60
N LEU A 1021 18.62 24.71 13.01
CA LEU A 1021 17.39 25.39 12.64
C LEU A 1021 17.69 26.73 11.97
N VAL A 1022 17.14 26.92 10.77
CA VAL A 1022 17.18 28.19 10.05
C VAL A 1022 15.76 28.70 9.81
N LEU A 1023 15.51 29.97 10.14
CA LEU A 1023 14.27 30.67 9.82
C LEU A 1023 14.54 31.75 8.78
N THR A 1024 13.79 31.77 7.68
CA THR A 1024 13.92 32.82 6.67
C THR A 1024 12.73 33.78 6.70
N MET A 1025 13.01 35.07 6.56
CA MET A 1025 12.01 36.14 6.69
C MET A 1025 12.19 37.17 5.56
N PRO A 1026 11.44 37.05 4.45
CA PRO A 1026 11.52 38.03 3.38
C PRO A 1026 10.97 39.38 3.88
N ALA A 1027 11.72 40.46 3.65
CA ALA A 1027 11.40 41.82 4.11
C ALA A 1027 10.34 42.51 3.24
N ALA A 1028 10.08 41.98 2.05
CA ALA A 1028 8.99 42.38 1.17
C ALA A 1028 8.33 41.14 0.55
N ASN A 1029 7.05 41.25 0.16
CA ASN A 1029 6.38 40.21 -0.60
C ASN A 1029 6.68 40.33 -2.11
N ALA A 1030 6.08 39.47 -2.94
CA ALA A 1030 6.27 39.48 -4.40
C ALA A 1030 5.85 40.80 -5.09
N TRP A 1031 5.10 41.65 -4.41
CA TRP A 1031 4.63 42.96 -4.88
C TRP A 1031 5.39 44.13 -4.23
N ASN A 1032 6.54 43.86 -3.60
CA ASN A 1032 7.35 44.85 -2.86
C ASN A 1032 6.66 45.50 -1.64
N TYR A 1033 5.54 44.98 -1.15
CA TYR A 1033 4.98 45.45 0.12
C TYR A 1033 5.82 44.92 1.29
N ALA A 1034 6.25 45.84 2.16
CA ALA A 1034 7.05 45.55 3.33
C ALA A 1034 6.38 44.51 4.24
N GLN A 1035 7.17 43.54 4.70
CA GLN A 1035 6.77 42.47 5.60
C GLN A 1035 7.56 42.57 6.91
N ARG A 1036 6.86 42.29 8.02
CA ARG A 1036 7.47 42.22 9.35
C ARG A 1036 7.77 40.75 9.69
N PRO A 1037 8.83 40.47 10.47
CA PRO A 1037 9.01 39.16 11.08
C PRO A 1037 7.75 38.73 11.82
N SER A 1038 7.49 37.43 11.88
CA SER A 1038 6.36 36.89 12.65
C SER A 1038 6.45 37.33 14.11
N ARG A 1039 5.33 37.82 14.65
CA ARG A 1039 5.20 38.15 16.07
C ARG A 1039 5.50 36.98 17.00
N PHE A 1040 5.35 35.74 16.52
CA PHE A 1040 5.65 34.55 17.32
C PHE A 1040 7.15 34.38 17.61
N LEU A 1041 8.03 35.08 16.91
CA LEU A 1041 9.47 35.02 17.13
C LEU A 1041 9.97 35.94 18.23
N GLU A 1042 9.20 36.94 18.66
CA GLU A 1042 9.62 37.94 19.64
C GLU A 1042 10.21 37.30 20.90
N SER A 1043 9.52 36.26 21.40
CA SER A 1043 9.85 35.53 22.62
C SER A 1043 11.14 34.71 22.55
N ILE A 1044 11.57 34.31 21.35
CA ILE A 1044 12.73 33.44 21.09
C ILE A 1044 13.84 34.10 20.27
N SER A 1045 13.69 35.39 19.93
CA SER A 1045 14.62 36.17 19.11
C SER A 1045 16.06 36.15 19.65
N THR A 1046 16.24 36.10 20.97
CA THR A 1046 17.55 36.08 21.64
C THR A 1046 18.33 34.78 21.45
N TYR A 1047 17.68 33.69 21.02
CA TYR A 1047 18.35 32.43 20.74
C TYR A 1047 19.05 32.42 19.39
N PHE A 1048 18.62 33.27 18.44
CA PHE A 1048 19.21 33.28 17.11
C PHE A 1048 20.48 34.12 17.08
N GLU A 1049 21.46 33.69 16.27
CA GLU A 1049 22.65 34.49 16.02
C GLU A 1049 22.26 35.84 15.38
N LYS A 1050 22.90 36.91 15.85
CA LYS A 1050 22.78 38.24 15.22
C LYS A 1050 23.46 38.15 13.85
N SER A 1051 22.68 38.06 12.79
CA SER A 1051 23.22 38.06 11.43
C SER A 1051 24.01 39.36 11.22
N SER A 1052 25.31 39.24 10.91
CA SER A 1052 25.95 40.26 10.07
C SER A 1052 25.23 40.22 8.73
N ALA A 1053 24.67 41.35 8.33
CA ALA A 1053 23.88 41.51 7.12
C ALA A 1053 24.68 41.17 5.86
#